data_AF-A0A834C554-F1
#
_entry.id   AF-A0A834C554-F1
#
_cell.length_a   1.000
_cell.length_b   1.000
_cell.length_c   1.000
_cell.angle_alpha   90.00
_cell.angle_beta   90.00
_cell.angle_gamma   90.00
#
_symmetry.space_group_name_H-M   'P 1'
#
loop_
_entity.id
_entity.type
_entity.pdbx_description
1 polymer ?
#
loop_
_entity_poly.entity_id
_entity_poly.type
_entity_poly.pdbx_seq_one_letter_code
_entity_poly.pdbx_strand_id
1 'polypeptide(L)'
;MACLRPPLSPPATGQGLHGSGLPLDQAQQDAFGKPARVPVLPGPLSWAGSPGRSSRTGDYPACMRARLGSRLPSFTQEEKEWVKGTADFFALSHGATLSFQLINDSVKFDQHEDLDLRMLLYWIYAEYDKPPIFVVQSGWYVLGNTKTKDPKQMFYLKSFIAETLKSIIIDKVNVIGYTAWSLIDGYEWYREYGIRRGLYYVSFNTPDMKREPKTSAIFYKNVIQKNGFPELPENRPVQGVFPCDFAWGVSANSVQVETTPTQFADPNVYLWNVSNNGELIKLDGLVAPPLNRATHCADYATIRQQVDEIKQVGVNHFHFSLNWSAVVPTGDVATPNTTLLGYYRCFTRQLLQANITPVVTLLHYTPKHSSLPAPLANTTNKWLNSNIPEAFADYARLCYRELGAYVKMWITLNEPNDKEVTYLEGHEMLRAHALAWHVYDNEFRPSQGGKVSLVLHMNWVEPAFSFSREDVEPAKRVLHFTISWFAEPIFGSGDYPVEMRSWLRQLNSLDRLPVFKEEDKRLVKGTYDFFAISHFSTDLVTHAKEDSYIYTAKLEVQYMVDTTWIMSPRPVVKEHYGDVPVYVMANGVQEDPSHFKDSLRVYYLYNYINEALKAHILDGVNLKGYFVYALNDQRDPKFGLYGQVHEEVIVKASLSNYRNLIRHNGFPAQGAAPQQCPAAPQACPGCHVLVKGPMVGFLTLVGSGVLITLGLIIYYTSKRHKELY
;
A
#
# COMPACT_ATOMS: atom_id res chain seq x y z
N MET A 1 -16.48 -34.94 -25.78
CA MET A 1 -16.38 -34.76 -27.25
C MET A 1 -15.79 -33.38 -27.58
N ALA A 2 -14.62 -33.07 -27.04
CA ALA A 2 -13.87 -31.86 -27.34
C ALA A 2 -12.40 -32.26 -27.50
N CYS A 3 -11.62 -31.55 -28.30
CA CYS A 3 -10.15 -31.70 -28.38
C CYS A 3 -9.45 -31.28 -27.06
N LEU A 4 -10.11 -31.40 -25.90
CA LEU A 4 -9.62 -30.98 -24.60
C LEU A 4 -8.91 -32.18 -23.96
N ARG A 5 -7.59 -32.12 -23.81
CA ARG A 5 -6.93 -32.93 -22.78
C ARG A 5 -7.15 -32.26 -21.42
N PRO A 6 -7.25 -33.03 -20.32
CA PRO A 6 -7.18 -32.47 -18.98
C PRO A 6 -5.82 -31.76 -18.77
N PRO A 7 -5.74 -30.79 -17.85
CA PRO A 7 -4.54 -29.99 -17.65
C PRO A 7 -3.34 -30.88 -17.30
N LEU A 8 -2.22 -30.73 -18.04
CA LEU A 8 -0.93 -31.25 -17.59
C LEU A 8 -0.55 -30.44 -16.35
N SER A 9 -0.61 -31.07 -15.19
CA SER A 9 -0.21 -30.45 -13.94
C SER A 9 1.33 -30.38 -13.92
N PRO A 10 1.95 -29.20 -13.70
CA PRO A 10 3.28 -29.19 -13.09
C PRO A 10 3.21 -29.84 -11.69
N PRO A 11 4.34 -30.20 -11.06
CA PRO A 11 4.32 -30.75 -9.70
C PRO A 11 3.46 -29.86 -8.79
N ALA A 12 2.54 -30.49 -8.06
CA ALA A 12 1.32 -29.87 -7.54
C ALA A 12 1.53 -28.66 -6.61
N THR A 13 0.66 -27.66 -6.76
CA THR A 13 0.12 -26.86 -5.64
C THR A 13 -1.36 -26.51 -5.87
N GLY A 14 -2.24 -27.10 -5.04
CA GLY A 14 -3.56 -26.62 -4.56
C GLY A 14 -4.63 -26.09 -5.54
N GLN A 15 -5.76 -26.80 -5.65
CA GLN A 15 -6.98 -26.38 -6.38
C GLN A 15 -7.82 -25.33 -5.63
N GLY A 16 -8.49 -24.42 -6.36
CA GLY A 16 -9.48 -23.46 -5.83
C GLY A 16 -10.68 -23.27 -6.77
N LEU A 17 -11.87 -23.15 -6.18
CA LEU A 17 -13.21 -22.96 -6.78
C LEU A 17 -13.74 -21.52 -6.53
N HIS A 18 -14.76 -21.15 -7.32
CA HIS A 18 -15.33 -19.82 -7.62
C HIS A 18 -15.87 -18.91 -6.48
N GLY A 19 -15.86 -17.58 -6.74
CA GLY A 19 -16.75 -16.57 -6.11
C GLY A 19 -16.33 -15.10 -6.39
N SER A 20 -17.28 -14.20 -6.68
CA SER A 20 -17.17 -12.92 -7.42
C SER A 20 -17.20 -11.60 -6.59
N GLY A 21 -16.58 -10.50 -7.06
CA GLY A 21 -16.89 -9.09 -6.67
C GLY A 21 -15.80 -8.00 -6.90
N LEU A 22 -16.05 -7.08 -7.86
CA LEU A 22 -15.34 -5.90 -8.46
C LEU A 22 -14.67 -4.81 -7.55
N PRO A 23 -13.88 -3.83 -8.11
CA PRO A 23 -12.84 -3.92 -9.15
C PRO A 23 -11.50 -3.30 -8.69
N LEU A 24 -10.42 -4.06 -8.83
CA LEU A 24 -9.04 -3.57 -8.94
C LEU A 24 -8.52 -4.06 -10.29
N ASP A 25 -7.67 -3.26 -10.94
CA ASP A 25 -7.25 -3.39 -12.34
C ASP A 25 -7.17 -4.84 -12.84
N GLN A 26 -8.00 -5.14 -13.83
CA GLN A 26 -8.15 -6.45 -14.47
C GLN A 26 -6.80 -7.00 -14.98
N ALA A 27 -5.83 -6.12 -15.25
CA ALA A 27 -4.50 -6.48 -15.73
C ALA A 27 -3.61 -7.21 -14.70
N GLN A 28 -3.81 -7.02 -13.39
CA GLN A 28 -2.99 -7.69 -12.36
C GLN A 28 -3.60 -9.02 -11.89
N GLN A 29 -4.93 -9.15 -11.87
CA GLN A 29 -5.59 -10.40 -11.49
C GLN A 29 -5.43 -11.51 -12.53
N ASP A 30 -5.28 -11.15 -13.80
CA ASP A 30 -5.14 -12.12 -14.88
C ASP A 30 -3.73 -12.74 -14.97
N ALA A 31 -2.71 -12.15 -14.33
CA ALA A 31 -1.32 -12.59 -14.50
C ALA A 31 -0.87 -13.74 -13.56
N PHE A 32 -1.47 -13.94 -12.38
CA PHE A 32 -0.84 -14.80 -11.36
C PHE A 32 -1.76 -15.68 -10.49
N GLY A 33 -3.05 -15.87 -10.82
CA GLY A 33 -3.97 -16.53 -9.88
C GLY A 33 -5.02 -17.49 -10.43
N LYS A 34 -4.90 -18.01 -11.67
CA LYS A 34 -5.88 -18.97 -12.19
C LYS A 34 -5.35 -20.41 -12.09
N PRO A 35 -6.15 -21.40 -11.64
CA PRO A 35 -5.74 -22.80 -11.61
C PRO A 35 -5.33 -23.23 -13.01
N ALA A 36 -4.17 -23.88 -13.15
CA ALA A 36 -3.57 -24.37 -14.41
C ALA A 36 -4.53 -24.34 -15.61
N ARG A 37 -4.62 -23.18 -16.28
CA ARG A 37 -5.40 -23.03 -17.51
C ARG A 37 -4.45 -23.32 -18.66
N VAL A 38 -4.60 -24.51 -19.22
CA VAL A 38 -3.83 -24.95 -20.37
C VAL A 38 -4.33 -24.19 -21.59
N PRO A 39 -3.45 -23.58 -22.40
CA PRO A 39 -3.86 -23.08 -23.70
C PRO A 39 -4.38 -24.26 -24.53
N VAL A 40 -5.64 -24.20 -24.94
CA VAL A 40 -6.27 -25.23 -25.77
C VAL A 40 -5.79 -25.02 -27.20
N LEU A 41 -4.67 -25.64 -27.53
CA LEU A 41 -3.92 -25.44 -28.77
C LEU A 41 -4.18 -26.43 -29.94
N PRO A 42 -5.08 -27.43 -29.91
CA PRO A 42 -5.15 -28.42 -30.98
C PRO A 42 -5.86 -27.93 -32.25
N GLY A 43 -6.12 -26.62 -32.37
CA GLY A 43 -6.61 -26.00 -33.60
C GLY A 43 -5.47 -25.36 -34.41
N PRO A 44 -4.95 -24.18 -34.01
CA PRO A 44 -4.07 -23.39 -34.88
C PRO A 44 -2.63 -23.92 -34.93
N LEU A 45 -2.05 -24.26 -33.77
CA LEU A 45 -0.65 -24.66 -33.65
C LEU A 45 -0.38 -26.09 -34.13
N SER A 46 -1.36 -26.99 -34.01
CA SER A 46 -1.26 -28.37 -34.49
C SER A 46 -1.65 -28.59 -35.95
N TRP A 47 -2.14 -27.55 -36.64
CA TRP A 47 -2.48 -27.59 -38.07
C TRP A 47 -1.22 -27.39 -38.93
N ALA A 48 -0.40 -26.38 -38.62
CA ALA A 48 0.77 -26.01 -39.44
C ALA A 48 2.14 -26.25 -38.80
N GLY A 49 2.24 -26.35 -37.46
CA GLY A 49 3.42 -26.98 -36.86
C GLY A 49 3.39 -28.45 -37.25
N SER A 50 4.49 -29.01 -37.79
CA SER A 50 4.53 -30.43 -38.19
C SER A 50 3.86 -31.29 -37.12
N PRO A 51 2.92 -32.17 -37.50
CA PRO A 51 1.61 -32.13 -36.85
C PRO A 51 1.67 -32.61 -35.40
N GLY A 52 0.80 -32.09 -34.54
CA GLY A 52 0.75 -32.45 -33.11
C GLY A 52 0.64 -33.95 -32.89
N ARG A 53 1.47 -34.53 -32.01
CA ARG A 53 1.64 -35.99 -31.85
C ARG A 53 2.02 -36.74 -33.13
N SER A 54 2.34 -36.00 -34.18
CA SER A 54 2.52 -36.48 -35.54
C SER A 54 3.83 -36.03 -36.19
N SER A 55 4.60 -35.10 -35.63
CA SER A 55 6.05 -35.21 -35.82
C SER A 55 6.56 -36.57 -35.31
N ARG A 56 5.77 -37.28 -34.47
CA ARG A 56 5.97 -38.69 -34.09
C ARG A 56 5.38 -39.73 -35.06
N THR A 57 4.34 -39.41 -35.83
CA THR A 57 3.53 -40.39 -36.63
C THR A 57 3.30 -40.03 -38.10
N GLY A 58 3.57 -38.80 -38.52
CA GLY A 58 3.32 -38.23 -39.84
C GLY A 58 1.88 -37.80 -40.16
N ASP A 59 0.91 -37.94 -39.24
CA ASP A 59 -0.54 -37.85 -39.55
C ASP A 59 -1.26 -36.64 -38.93
N TYR A 60 -2.52 -36.34 -39.21
CA TYR A 60 -3.22 -35.29 -38.47
C TYR A 60 -3.56 -35.68 -37.01
N PRO A 61 -3.68 -34.71 -36.08
CA PRO A 61 -4.13 -34.99 -34.71
C PRO A 61 -5.45 -35.77 -34.69
N ALA A 62 -5.53 -36.78 -33.81
CA ALA A 62 -6.70 -37.68 -33.75
C ALA A 62 -8.03 -36.93 -33.56
N CYS A 63 -8.01 -35.83 -32.80
CA CYS A 63 -9.22 -35.05 -32.56
C CYS A 63 -9.69 -34.26 -33.79
N MET A 64 -8.76 -33.81 -34.66
CA MET A 64 -9.10 -33.19 -35.93
C MET A 64 -9.69 -34.22 -36.89
N ARG A 65 -9.07 -35.40 -37.01
CA ARG A 65 -9.59 -36.51 -37.82
C ARG A 65 -11.01 -36.90 -37.40
N ALA A 66 -11.27 -36.99 -36.09
CA ALA A 66 -12.59 -37.32 -35.57
C ALA A 66 -13.64 -36.22 -35.84
N ARG A 67 -13.29 -34.94 -35.74
CA ARG A 67 -14.24 -33.81 -35.87
C ARG A 67 -14.48 -33.39 -37.31
N LEU A 68 -13.45 -33.42 -38.14
CA LEU A 68 -13.52 -32.96 -39.54
C LEU A 68 -13.92 -34.11 -40.48
N GLY A 69 -13.66 -35.35 -40.10
CA GLY A 69 -14.04 -36.53 -40.88
C GLY A 69 -13.53 -36.45 -42.31
N SER A 70 -14.42 -36.65 -43.27
CA SER A 70 -14.11 -36.60 -44.71
C SER A 70 -13.70 -35.23 -45.24
N ARG A 71 -13.89 -34.14 -44.47
CA ARG A 71 -13.43 -32.80 -44.86
C ARG A 71 -11.94 -32.59 -44.68
N LEU A 72 -11.28 -33.46 -43.91
CA LEU A 72 -9.84 -33.42 -43.70
C LEU A 72 -9.17 -34.42 -44.66
N PRO A 73 -8.22 -33.99 -45.51
CA PRO A 73 -7.45 -34.90 -46.34
C PRO A 73 -6.74 -35.97 -45.50
N SER A 74 -6.50 -37.15 -46.07
CA SER A 74 -5.80 -38.26 -45.39
C SER A 74 -4.41 -38.45 -45.98
N PHE A 75 -3.39 -38.56 -45.12
CA PHE A 75 -2.07 -39.01 -45.54
C PHE A 75 -2.04 -40.52 -45.77
N THR A 76 -1.42 -40.93 -46.87
CA THR A 76 -0.96 -42.30 -47.09
C THR A 76 0.12 -42.67 -46.08
N GLN A 77 0.45 -43.96 -45.95
CA GLN A 77 1.49 -44.40 -45.02
C GLN A 77 2.88 -43.87 -45.43
N GLU A 78 3.18 -43.81 -46.73
CA GLU A 78 4.44 -43.28 -47.25
C GLU A 78 4.58 -41.77 -46.96
N GLU A 79 3.52 -40.99 -47.20
CA GLU A 79 3.54 -39.55 -46.91
C GLU A 79 3.74 -39.26 -45.42
N LYS A 80 3.18 -40.10 -44.54
CA LYS A 80 3.41 -39.98 -43.09
C LYS A 80 4.89 -40.11 -42.76
N GLU A 81 5.56 -41.09 -43.35
CA GLU A 81 6.99 -41.31 -43.14
C GLU A 81 7.83 -40.17 -43.72
N TRP A 82 7.42 -39.59 -44.85
CA TRP A 82 8.09 -38.42 -45.43
C TRP A 82 7.95 -37.17 -44.58
N VAL A 83 6.80 -36.95 -43.94
CA VAL A 83 6.54 -35.75 -43.11
C VAL A 83 7.16 -35.88 -41.72
N LYS A 84 7.21 -37.09 -41.18
CA LYS A 84 7.72 -37.36 -39.83
C LYS A 84 9.20 -36.94 -39.71
N GLY A 85 9.52 -36.11 -38.71
CA GLY A 85 10.90 -35.72 -38.41
C GLY A 85 11.54 -34.74 -39.39
N THR A 86 10.75 -34.04 -40.21
CA THR A 86 11.23 -33.06 -41.21
C THR A 86 11.65 -31.70 -40.65
N ALA A 87 11.84 -31.60 -39.34
CA ALA A 87 12.23 -30.35 -38.68
C ALA A 87 13.32 -30.62 -37.65
N ASP A 88 14.44 -29.91 -37.79
CA ASP A 88 15.62 -30.05 -36.88
C ASP A 88 15.37 -29.41 -35.51
N PHE A 89 14.47 -28.42 -35.45
CA PHE A 89 14.04 -27.75 -34.22
C PHE A 89 12.61 -27.24 -34.38
N PHE A 90 11.97 -26.92 -33.27
CA PHE A 90 10.63 -26.34 -33.25
C PHE A 90 10.70 -24.82 -33.43
N ALA A 91 10.34 -24.33 -34.61
CA ALA A 91 10.24 -22.89 -34.89
C ALA A 91 8.90 -22.33 -34.39
N LEU A 92 8.92 -21.57 -33.29
CA LEU A 92 7.72 -20.99 -32.67
C LEU A 92 7.50 -19.55 -33.11
N SER A 93 6.35 -19.27 -33.71
CA SER A 93 5.82 -17.91 -33.88
C SER A 93 4.79 -17.60 -32.79
N HIS A 94 4.99 -16.50 -32.07
CA HIS A 94 4.15 -16.01 -31.00
C HIS A 94 3.95 -14.49 -31.13
N GLY A 95 2.81 -13.96 -30.72
CA GLY A 95 2.52 -12.53 -30.73
C GLY A 95 1.36 -12.13 -31.64
N ALA A 96 1.28 -10.85 -31.98
CA ALA A 96 0.08 -10.21 -32.54
C ALA A 96 -0.34 -10.63 -33.97
N THR A 97 0.33 -11.61 -34.57
CA THR A 97 0.00 -12.10 -35.92
C THR A 97 -1.33 -12.85 -35.92
N LEU A 98 -1.53 -13.77 -34.97
CA LEU A 98 -2.76 -14.56 -34.84
C LEU A 98 -3.51 -14.24 -33.54
N SER A 99 -2.77 -13.99 -32.45
CA SER A 99 -3.35 -13.85 -31.12
C SER A 99 -4.31 -12.67 -31.01
N PHE A 100 -5.52 -12.93 -30.49
CA PHE A 100 -6.65 -12.01 -30.26
C PHE A 100 -7.25 -11.38 -31.52
N GLN A 101 -6.94 -11.93 -32.70
CA GLN A 101 -7.11 -11.19 -33.96
C GLN A 101 -7.65 -12.05 -35.10
N LEU A 102 -6.88 -13.05 -35.55
CA LEU A 102 -7.26 -13.87 -36.71
C LEU A 102 -7.84 -15.23 -36.30
N ILE A 103 -7.83 -15.56 -35.00
CA ILE A 103 -8.40 -16.80 -34.47
C ILE A 103 -9.92 -16.64 -34.35
N ASN A 104 -10.64 -17.44 -35.13
CA ASN A 104 -12.10 -17.52 -35.10
C ASN A 104 -12.58 -18.08 -33.74
N ASP A 105 -13.63 -17.50 -33.15
CA ASP A 105 -14.18 -17.94 -31.86
C ASP A 105 -14.60 -19.43 -31.86
N SER A 106 -15.03 -19.95 -33.00
CA SER A 106 -15.39 -21.37 -33.16
C SER A 106 -14.25 -22.35 -32.93
N VAL A 107 -12.98 -21.90 -33.00
CA VAL A 107 -11.80 -22.70 -32.69
C VAL A 107 -11.21 -22.41 -31.30
N LYS A 108 -11.81 -21.49 -30.53
CA LYS A 108 -11.47 -21.26 -29.12
C LYS A 108 -12.18 -22.23 -28.18
N PHE A 109 -13.27 -22.87 -28.62
CA PHE A 109 -14.04 -23.86 -27.84
C PHE A 109 -14.53 -23.32 -26.49
N ASP A 110 -15.08 -22.11 -26.50
CA ASP A 110 -15.56 -21.38 -25.30
C ASP A 110 -14.47 -21.18 -24.23
N GLN A 111 -13.19 -21.25 -24.63
CA GLN A 111 -12.06 -20.95 -23.77
C GLN A 111 -11.59 -19.51 -23.95
N HIS A 112 -10.92 -19.00 -22.92
CA HIS A 112 -10.24 -17.72 -23.00
C HIS A 112 -8.89 -17.87 -23.69
N GLU A 113 -8.56 -16.90 -24.51
CA GLU A 113 -7.25 -16.75 -25.11
C GLU A 113 -6.30 -16.03 -24.14
N ASP A 114 -5.03 -16.44 -24.12
CA ASP A 114 -4.00 -15.94 -23.19
C ASP A 114 -2.66 -15.73 -23.93
N LEU A 115 -1.85 -14.78 -23.45
CA LEU A 115 -0.52 -14.43 -23.99
C LEU A 115 0.64 -15.12 -23.24
N ASP A 116 0.34 -16.10 -22.38
CA ASP A 116 1.34 -16.83 -21.60
C ASP A 116 2.30 -17.68 -22.47
N LEU A 117 3.42 -17.06 -22.83
CA LEU A 117 4.49 -17.70 -23.58
C LEU A 117 5.20 -18.80 -22.78
N ARG A 118 5.29 -18.69 -21.45
CA ARG A 118 5.96 -19.70 -20.62
C ARG A 118 5.19 -21.02 -20.68
N MET A 119 3.87 -20.97 -20.49
CA MET A 119 3.04 -22.17 -20.55
C MET A 119 2.95 -22.76 -21.95
N LEU A 120 2.93 -21.91 -22.99
CA LEU A 120 3.02 -22.36 -24.37
C LEU A 120 4.34 -23.12 -24.64
N LEU A 121 5.49 -22.58 -24.21
CA LEU A 121 6.80 -23.21 -24.38
C LEU A 121 6.87 -24.56 -23.64
N TYR A 122 6.39 -24.61 -22.40
CA TYR A 122 6.31 -25.87 -21.64
C TYR A 122 5.39 -26.89 -22.30
N TRP A 123 4.24 -26.46 -22.84
CA TRP A 123 3.31 -27.34 -23.53
C TRP A 123 3.95 -27.95 -24.79
N ILE A 124 4.64 -27.14 -25.61
CA ILE A 124 5.37 -27.63 -26.78
C ILE A 124 6.44 -28.65 -26.34
N TYR A 125 7.22 -28.29 -25.32
CA TYR A 125 8.26 -29.16 -24.77
C TYR A 125 7.72 -30.52 -24.32
N ALA A 126 6.58 -30.54 -23.63
CA ALA A 126 5.95 -31.78 -23.16
C ALA A 126 5.31 -32.59 -24.31
N GLU A 127 4.64 -31.94 -25.25
CA GLU A 127 3.87 -32.65 -26.30
C GLU A 127 4.79 -33.20 -27.41
N TYR A 128 5.86 -32.50 -27.77
CA TYR A 128 6.71 -32.83 -28.93
C TYR A 128 8.03 -33.52 -28.57
N ASP A 129 8.10 -34.16 -27.40
CA ASP A 129 9.28 -34.93 -26.94
C ASP A 129 10.52 -34.06 -26.72
N LYS A 130 10.32 -32.95 -26.01
CA LYS A 130 11.40 -32.08 -25.51
C LYS A 130 12.32 -31.53 -26.61
N PRO A 131 11.78 -31.04 -27.75
CA PRO A 131 12.62 -30.59 -28.85
C PRO A 131 13.40 -29.33 -28.48
N PRO A 132 14.49 -29.01 -29.19
CA PRO A 132 15.02 -27.65 -29.21
C PRO A 132 13.96 -26.69 -29.77
N ILE A 133 13.71 -25.57 -29.10
CA ILE A 133 12.71 -24.58 -29.50
C ILE A 133 13.40 -23.27 -29.86
N PHE A 134 13.17 -22.75 -31.06
CA PHE A 134 13.61 -21.43 -31.48
C PHE A 134 12.38 -20.53 -31.64
N VAL A 135 12.30 -19.45 -30.85
CA VAL A 135 11.22 -18.46 -30.97
C VAL A 135 11.54 -17.55 -32.16
N VAL A 136 11.04 -17.89 -33.35
CA VAL A 136 11.34 -17.19 -34.62
C VAL A 136 10.61 -15.87 -34.77
N GLN A 137 9.55 -15.65 -34.00
CA GLN A 137 8.80 -14.41 -33.97
C GLN A 137 8.19 -14.22 -32.59
N SER A 138 8.48 -13.09 -31.94
CA SER A 138 7.80 -12.65 -30.72
C SER A 138 7.78 -11.14 -30.60
N GLY A 139 6.65 -10.58 -30.18
CA GLY A 139 6.47 -9.14 -30.06
C GLY A 139 5.02 -8.72 -30.11
N TRP A 140 4.78 -7.47 -29.71
CA TRP A 140 3.46 -6.85 -29.75
C TRP A 140 3.43 -5.68 -30.75
N TYR A 141 2.39 -4.87 -30.70
CA TYR A 141 2.23 -3.70 -31.56
C TYR A 141 1.80 -2.47 -30.76
N VAL A 142 2.06 -1.31 -31.36
CA VAL A 142 1.58 0.02 -30.94
C VAL A 142 0.72 0.63 -32.03
N LEU A 143 0.05 1.73 -31.72
CA LEU A 143 -0.75 2.46 -32.71
C LEU A 143 0.13 3.02 -33.85
N GLY A 144 -0.47 3.20 -35.03
CA GLY A 144 0.23 3.69 -36.22
C GLY A 144 0.76 5.13 -36.09
N ASN A 145 0.25 5.92 -35.14
CA ASN A 145 0.72 7.27 -34.82
C ASN A 145 1.88 7.28 -33.81
N THR A 146 2.20 6.15 -33.19
CA THR A 146 3.33 6.02 -32.25
C THR A 146 4.65 6.09 -33.01
N LYS A 147 5.53 7.00 -32.59
CA LYS A 147 6.83 7.24 -33.24
C LYS A 147 7.95 6.43 -32.58
N THR A 148 8.85 7.10 -31.87
CA THR A 148 10.05 6.50 -31.25
C THR A 148 9.84 6.11 -29.79
N LYS A 149 8.86 6.70 -29.11
CA LYS A 149 8.52 6.42 -27.70
C LYS A 149 7.43 5.34 -27.66
N ASP A 150 7.82 4.08 -27.52
CA ASP A 150 6.97 2.88 -27.62
C ASP A 150 6.99 1.98 -26.36
N PRO A 151 6.74 2.55 -25.15
CA PRO A 151 6.89 1.81 -23.90
C PRO A 151 6.00 0.56 -23.83
N LYS A 152 4.81 0.60 -24.45
CA LYS A 152 3.91 -0.57 -24.52
C LYS A 152 4.62 -1.76 -25.17
N GLN A 153 5.18 -1.56 -26.36
CA GLN A 153 5.93 -2.62 -27.05
C GLN A 153 7.15 -3.07 -26.24
N MET A 154 7.88 -2.14 -25.63
CA MET A 154 9.03 -2.45 -24.78
C MET A 154 8.66 -3.37 -23.60
N PHE A 155 7.59 -3.07 -22.86
CA PHE A 155 7.17 -3.88 -21.71
C PHE A 155 6.60 -5.25 -22.12
N TYR A 156 5.87 -5.36 -23.24
CA TYR A 156 5.49 -6.66 -23.78
C TYR A 156 6.71 -7.49 -24.17
N LEU A 157 7.70 -6.88 -24.83
CA LEU A 157 8.95 -7.55 -25.18
C LEU A 157 9.71 -8.01 -23.92
N LYS A 158 9.79 -7.14 -22.90
CA LYS A 158 10.38 -7.49 -21.59
C LYS A 158 9.68 -8.69 -20.97
N SER A 159 8.35 -8.68 -20.94
CA SER A 159 7.52 -9.75 -20.40
C SER A 159 7.75 -11.08 -21.13
N PHE A 160 7.70 -11.09 -22.46
CA PHE A 160 7.92 -12.31 -23.25
C PHE A 160 9.33 -12.89 -23.07
N ILE A 161 10.36 -12.04 -22.99
CA ILE A 161 11.73 -12.50 -22.71
C ILE A 161 11.83 -13.06 -21.28
N ALA A 162 11.21 -12.41 -20.29
CA ALA A 162 11.19 -12.88 -18.91
C ALA A 162 10.47 -14.23 -18.77
N GLU A 163 9.32 -14.43 -19.43
CA GLU A 163 8.60 -15.71 -19.44
C GLU A 163 9.40 -16.81 -20.17
N THR A 164 10.09 -16.46 -21.25
CA THR A 164 11.02 -17.38 -21.93
C THR A 164 12.14 -17.80 -20.97
N LEU A 165 12.75 -16.85 -20.26
CA LEU A 165 13.81 -17.13 -19.27
C LEU A 165 13.31 -18.03 -18.12
N LYS A 166 12.10 -17.78 -17.61
CA LYS A 166 11.45 -18.64 -16.59
C LYS A 166 11.27 -20.07 -17.11
N SER A 167 10.83 -20.25 -18.36
CA SER A 167 10.68 -21.59 -18.95
C SER A 167 12.01 -22.35 -19.04
N ILE A 168 13.12 -21.66 -19.31
CA ILE A 168 14.46 -22.26 -19.35
C ILE A 168 14.93 -22.62 -17.92
N ILE A 169 14.85 -21.68 -16.98
CA ILE A 169 15.44 -21.82 -15.65
C ILE A 169 14.60 -22.71 -14.74
N ILE A 170 13.28 -22.49 -14.70
CA ILE A 170 12.36 -23.15 -13.78
C ILE A 170 11.83 -24.44 -14.40
N ASP A 171 11.32 -24.36 -15.63
CA ASP A 171 10.61 -25.48 -16.27
C ASP A 171 11.54 -26.39 -17.09
N LYS A 172 12.81 -26.01 -17.23
CA LYS A 172 13.86 -26.74 -17.96
C LYS A 172 13.56 -26.98 -19.44
N VAL A 173 12.81 -26.07 -20.06
CA VAL A 173 12.53 -26.11 -21.51
C VAL A 173 13.78 -25.77 -22.31
N ASN A 174 14.05 -26.55 -23.36
CA ASN A 174 15.21 -26.36 -24.25
C ASN A 174 14.97 -25.27 -25.29
N VAL A 175 14.92 -24.00 -24.86
CA VAL A 175 14.86 -22.86 -25.78
C VAL A 175 16.27 -22.48 -26.25
N ILE A 176 16.49 -22.49 -27.56
CA ILE A 176 17.80 -22.28 -28.19
C ILE A 176 17.96 -20.92 -28.88
N GLY A 177 16.90 -20.12 -29.00
CA GLY A 177 16.97 -18.80 -29.61
C GLY A 177 15.68 -17.99 -29.51
N TYR A 178 15.80 -16.68 -29.71
CA TYR A 178 14.70 -15.72 -29.63
C TYR A 178 14.88 -14.59 -30.66
N THR A 179 13.81 -14.33 -31.42
CA THR A 179 13.74 -13.26 -32.40
C THR A 179 12.64 -12.27 -32.05
N ALA A 180 13.04 -11.07 -31.64
CA ALA A 180 12.14 -9.93 -31.51
C ALA A 180 11.60 -9.54 -32.89
N TRP A 181 10.30 -9.36 -32.99
CA TRP A 181 9.62 -8.94 -34.21
C TRP A 181 8.98 -7.57 -34.05
N SER A 182 9.22 -6.60 -34.93
CA SER A 182 10.03 -6.62 -36.16
C SER A 182 11.27 -5.72 -36.07
N LEU A 183 12.18 -5.81 -37.04
CA LEU A 183 13.33 -4.91 -37.10
C LEU A 183 12.91 -3.45 -37.37
N ILE A 184 12.08 -3.23 -38.38
CA ILE A 184 11.61 -1.90 -38.80
C ILE A 184 10.09 -1.88 -38.93
N ASP A 185 9.50 -0.69 -38.83
CA ASP A 185 8.10 -0.47 -39.20
C ASP A 185 7.89 -0.72 -40.71
N GLY A 186 6.75 -1.32 -41.05
CA GLY A 186 6.39 -1.64 -42.43
C GLY A 186 4.89 -1.81 -42.62
N TYR A 187 4.52 -2.46 -43.72
CA TYR A 187 3.13 -2.80 -44.03
C TYR A 187 2.67 -4.02 -43.22
N GLU A 188 1.66 -3.84 -42.36
CA GLU A 188 1.15 -4.85 -41.41
C GLU A 188 -0.10 -5.57 -41.95
N TRP A 189 -0.01 -6.04 -43.20
CA TRP A 189 -1.01 -6.90 -43.84
C TRP A 189 -2.41 -6.25 -43.87
N TYR A 190 -3.43 -6.92 -43.34
CA TYR A 190 -4.81 -6.42 -43.29
C TYR A 190 -4.97 -5.15 -42.43
N ARG A 191 -3.96 -4.80 -41.63
CA ARG A 191 -3.94 -3.56 -40.83
C ARG A 191 -3.15 -2.44 -41.49
N GLU A 192 -2.52 -2.72 -42.62
CA GLU A 192 -1.79 -1.75 -43.42
C GLU A 192 -0.80 -0.95 -42.54
N TYR A 193 -0.99 0.36 -42.39
CA TYR A 193 -0.15 1.23 -41.57
C TYR A 193 -0.86 1.72 -40.28
N GLY A 194 -1.99 1.11 -39.93
CA GLY A 194 -2.75 1.46 -38.72
C GLY A 194 -2.08 1.05 -37.41
N ILE A 195 -1.08 0.16 -37.48
CA ILE A 195 -0.25 -0.28 -36.35
C ILE A 195 1.23 -0.25 -36.71
N ARG A 196 2.10 -0.34 -35.69
CA ARG A 196 3.56 -0.45 -35.84
C ARG A 196 4.11 -1.53 -34.93
N ARG A 197 5.15 -2.24 -35.40
CA ARG A 197 5.82 -3.34 -34.69
C ARG A 197 7.35 -3.28 -34.72
N GLY A 198 7.92 -2.33 -35.46
CA GLY A 198 9.37 -2.23 -35.63
C GLY A 198 10.06 -1.76 -34.36
N LEU A 199 11.26 -2.30 -34.10
CA LEU A 199 12.22 -1.73 -33.16
C LEU A 199 12.75 -0.38 -33.65
N TYR A 200 12.71 -0.13 -34.95
CA TYR A 200 13.05 1.15 -35.57
C TYR A 200 11.81 1.79 -36.21
N TYR A 201 11.57 3.05 -35.85
CA TYR A 201 10.58 3.90 -36.47
C TYR A 201 10.98 4.23 -37.91
N VAL A 202 10.00 4.20 -38.81
CA VAL A 202 10.15 4.64 -40.20
C VAL A 202 9.09 5.69 -40.51
N SER A 203 9.54 6.87 -40.95
CA SER A 203 8.68 7.89 -41.54
C SER A 203 8.40 7.53 -43.00
N PHE A 204 7.19 7.07 -43.29
CA PHE A 204 6.78 6.73 -44.66
C PHE A 204 6.53 7.97 -45.55
N ASN A 205 6.48 9.16 -44.94
CA ASN A 205 6.18 10.42 -45.63
C ASN A 205 7.45 11.15 -46.12
N THR A 206 8.64 10.67 -45.75
CA THR A 206 9.90 11.31 -46.15
C THR A 206 10.63 10.43 -47.19
N PRO A 207 11.22 11.01 -48.24
CA PRO A 207 11.86 10.24 -49.32
C PRO A 207 13.01 9.35 -48.84
N ASP A 208 13.67 9.74 -47.75
CA ASP A 208 14.80 9.05 -47.14
C ASP A 208 14.39 7.85 -46.27
N MET A 209 13.11 7.75 -45.87
CA MET A 209 12.57 6.70 -45.00
C MET A 209 13.53 6.39 -43.82
N LYS A 210 14.04 7.44 -43.16
CA LYS A 210 15.06 7.29 -42.12
C LYS A 210 14.59 6.33 -41.01
N ARG A 211 15.50 5.46 -40.57
CA ARG A 211 15.26 4.48 -39.49
C ARG A 211 15.75 5.09 -38.18
N GLU A 212 14.83 5.29 -37.25
CA GLU A 212 15.15 5.88 -35.95
C GLU A 212 14.90 4.86 -34.83
N PRO A 213 15.87 4.59 -33.94
CA PRO A 213 15.69 3.59 -32.89
C PRO A 213 14.58 4.00 -31.94
N LYS A 214 13.67 3.07 -31.65
CA LYS A 214 12.64 3.27 -30.62
C LYS A 214 13.15 2.91 -29.22
N THR A 215 12.36 3.19 -28.20
CA THR A 215 12.66 2.79 -26.82
C THR A 215 12.83 1.27 -26.69
N SER A 216 12.03 0.48 -27.40
CA SER A 216 12.16 -0.98 -27.48
C SER A 216 13.49 -1.44 -28.10
N ALA A 217 14.02 -0.77 -29.12
CA ALA A 217 15.34 -1.07 -29.70
C ALA A 217 16.46 -0.89 -28.67
N ILE A 218 16.44 0.22 -27.93
CA ILE A 218 17.46 0.52 -26.91
C ILE A 218 17.39 -0.52 -25.79
N PHE A 219 16.18 -0.85 -25.31
CA PHE A 219 15.96 -1.91 -24.35
C PHE A 219 16.51 -3.26 -24.83
N TYR A 220 16.13 -3.69 -26.04
CA TYR A 220 16.52 -5.00 -26.57
C TYR A 220 18.04 -5.10 -26.79
N LYS A 221 18.68 -4.03 -27.27
CA LYS A 221 20.14 -3.92 -27.35
C LYS A 221 20.79 -4.18 -26.00
N ASN A 222 20.30 -3.57 -24.93
CA ASN A 222 20.85 -3.73 -23.58
C ASN A 222 20.66 -5.15 -23.05
N VAL A 223 19.51 -5.79 -23.32
CA VAL A 223 19.26 -7.20 -22.96
C VAL A 223 20.26 -8.11 -23.67
N ILE A 224 20.49 -7.91 -24.97
CA ILE A 224 21.46 -8.71 -25.74
C ILE A 224 22.88 -8.53 -25.17
N GLN A 225 23.31 -7.28 -24.94
CA GLN A 225 24.65 -6.99 -24.41
C GLN A 225 24.93 -7.64 -23.06
N LYS A 226 23.89 -7.78 -22.23
CA LYS A 226 23.99 -8.39 -20.89
C LYS A 226 23.60 -9.86 -20.86
N ASN A 227 23.20 -10.42 -22.01
CA ASN A 227 22.65 -11.76 -22.14
C ASN A 227 21.52 -12.05 -21.12
N GLY A 228 20.54 -11.15 -21.02
CA GLY A 228 19.40 -11.26 -20.11
C GLY A 228 19.33 -10.15 -19.07
N PHE A 229 18.86 -10.51 -17.87
CA PHE A 229 18.60 -9.59 -16.75
C PHE A 229 19.54 -9.90 -15.57
N PRO A 230 20.81 -9.49 -15.61
CA PRO A 230 21.72 -9.68 -14.48
C PRO A 230 21.21 -8.91 -13.26
N GLU A 231 21.48 -9.45 -12.07
CA GLU A 231 21.14 -8.78 -10.82
C GLU A 231 21.85 -7.43 -10.73
N LEU A 232 21.06 -6.39 -10.46
CA LEU A 232 21.55 -5.03 -10.33
C LEU A 232 21.94 -4.74 -8.87
N PRO A 233 23.02 -3.96 -8.61
CA PRO A 233 23.44 -3.63 -7.25
C PRO A 233 22.35 -3.00 -6.40
N GLU A 234 21.48 -2.18 -7.00
CA GLU A 234 20.40 -1.49 -6.29
C GLU A 234 19.36 -2.47 -5.73
N ASN A 235 19.17 -3.63 -6.37
CA ASN A 235 18.20 -4.63 -5.94
C ASN A 235 18.78 -5.61 -4.90
N ARG A 236 20.09 -5.54 -4.59
CA ARG A 236 20.71 -6.43 -3.61
C ARG A 236 20.30 -6.03 -2.20
N PRO A 237 19.91 -6.98 -1.33
CA PRO A 237 19.56 -6.64 0.04
C PRO A 237 20.79 -6.14 0.81
N VAL A 238 20.59 -5.17 1.69
CA VAL A 238 21.63 -4.69 2.62
C VAL A 238 21.51 -5.39 3.97
N GLN A 239 22.65 -5.51 4.66
CA GLN A 239 22.70 -5.92 6.06
C GLN A 239 22.87 -4.68 6.94
N GLY A 240 22.20 -4.66 8.08
CA GLY A 240 22.22 -3.54 9.01
C GLY A 240 21.05 -3.58 9.99
N VAL A 241 21.09 -2.68 10.95
CA VAL A 241 20.04 -2.52 11.97
C VAL A 241 19.55 -1.07 11.96
N PHE A 242 18.30 -0.88 12.35
CA PHE A 242 17.72 0.44 12.55
C PHE A 242 18.22 1.08 13.87
N PRO A 243 17.95 2.38 14.10
CA PRO A 243 18.20 3.01 15.39
C PRO A 243 17.51 2.29 16.57
N CYS A 244 18.04 2.45 17.78
CA CYS A 244 17.50 1.80 18.97
C CYS A 244 16.10 2.28 19.37
N ASP A 245 15.78 3.53 19.04
CA ASP A 245 14.49 4.18 19.29
C ASP A 245 13.50 4.02 18.11
N PHE A 246 13.78 3.11 17.17
CA PHE A 246 12.94 2.91 16.00
C PHE A 246 11.54 2.41 16.37
N ALA A 247 10.53 3.06 15.80
CA ALA A 247 9.13 2.71 16.00
C ALA A 247 8.72 1.57 15.06
N TRP A 248 8.69 0.36 15.60
CA TRP A 248 8.09 -0.80 14.97
C TRP A 248 6.60 -0.85 15.27
N GLY A 249 5.77 -0.73 14.23
CA GLY A 249 4.34 -0.59 14.40
C GLY A 249 3.49 -1.49 13.52
N VAL A 250 2.22 -1.60 13.90
CA VAL A 250 1.17 -2.16 13.06
C VAL A 250 0.00 -1.18 13.04
N SER A 251 -0.58 -1.02 11.86
CA SER A 251 -1.69 -0.10 11.62
C SER A 251 -3.00 -0.86 11.45
N ALA A 252 -4.09 -0.25 11.89
CA ALA A 252 -5.45 -0.68 11.61
C ALA A 252 -6.29 0.54 11.28
N ASN A 253 -7.22 0.43 10.32
CA ASN A 253 -8.07 1.58 9.99
C ASN A 253 -8.94 1.98 11.17
N SER A 254 -9.49 1.02 11.89
CA SER A 254 -10.29 1.26 13.10
C SER A 254 -10.12 0.09 14.07
N VAL A 255 -10.30 0.36 15.37
CA VAL A 255 -10.35 -0.68 16.40
C VAL A 255 -11.75 -1.25 16.54
N GLN A 256 -11.87 -2.49 17.04
CA GLN A 256 -13.17 -3.05 17.38
C GLN A 256 -13.67 -2.37 18.66
N VAL A 257 -14.75 -1.62 18.51
CA VAL A 257 -15.38 -0.89 19.62
C VAL A 257 -16.59 -1.67 20.12
N GLU A 258 -16.53 -2.11 21.38
CA GLU A 258 -17.67 -2.67 22.10
C GLU A 258 -17.84 -1.94 23.43
N THR A 259 -18.82 -1.04 23.47
CA THR A 259 -19.07 -0.14 24.61
C THR A 259 -19.95 -0.75 25.69
N THR A 260 -20.49 -1.95 25.48
CA THR A 260 -21.31 -2.66 26.48
C THR A 260 -20.41 -3.26 27.55
N PRO A 261 -20.55 -2.88 28.83
CA PRO A 261 -19.81 -3.51 29.92
C PRO A 261 -20.13 -5.01 30.01
N THR A 262 -19.11 -5.83 30.20
CA THR A 262 -19.23 -7.29 30.38
C THR A 262 -19.47 -7.70 31.83
N GLN A 263 -19.26 -6.79 32.77
CA GLN A 263 -19.48 -6.98 34.20
C GLN A 263 -20.19 -5.77 34.79
N PHE A 264 -20.94 -5.98 35.88
CA PHE A 264 -21.76 -4.96 36.53
C PHE A 264 -22.82 -4.29 35.61
N ALA A 265 -23.27 -5.02 34.59
CA ALA A 265 -24.24 -4.53 33.60
C ALA A 265 -25.70 -4.89 33.95
N ASP A 266 -25.91 -5.99 34.68
CA ASP A 266 -27.25 -6.47 35.05
C ASP A 266 -27.74 -5.76 36.32
N PRO A 267 -28.80 -4.94 36.24
CA PRO A 267 -29.34 -4.23 37.39
C PRO A 267 -30.38 -5.06 38.18
N ASN A 268 -30.73 -6.26 37.70
CA ASN A 268 -31.77 -7.09 38.31
C ASN A 268 -31.27 -7.77 39.60
N VAL A 269 -32.18 -8.01 40.54
CA VAL A 269 -31.89 -8.74 41.78
C VAL A 269 -32.38 -10.17 41.65
N TYR A 270 -31.56 -11.11 42.10
CA TYR A 270 -31.85 -12.54 42.06
C TYR A 270 -31.84 -13.15 43.46
N LEU A 271 -32.76 -14.08 43.72
CA LEU A 271 -32.71 -14.96 44.88
C LEU A 271 -31.89 -16.20 44.51
N TRP A 272 -30.78 -16.41 45.22
CA TRP A 272 -29.89 -17.54 44.98
C TRP A 272 -30.32 -18.74 45.82
N ASN A 273 -30.71 -19.83 45.16
CA ASN A 273 -31.15 -21.06 45.82
C ASN A 273 -29.97 -21.95 46.20
N VAL A 274 -29.22 -21.55 47.23
CA VAL A 274 -28.00 -22.23 47.71
C VAL A 274 -28.26 -23.66 48.19
N SER A 275 -29.45 -23.94 48.73
CA SER A 275 -29.76 -25.20 49.41
C SER A 275 -30.34 -26.30 48.50
N ASN A 276 -30.60 -26.01 47.22
CA ASN A 276 -31.22 -26.95 46.29
C ASN A 276 -30.36 -27.13 45.01
N ASN A 277 -30.81 -26.64 43.86
CA ASN A 277 -30.17 -26.82 42.55
C ASN A 277 -29.20 -25.68 42.17
N GLY A 278 -29.03 -24.66 43.02
CA GLY A 278 -28.14 -23.53 42.77
C GLY A 278 -28.70 -22.46 41.81
N GLU A 279 -29.98 -22.53 41.43
CA GLU A 279 -30.59 -21.59 40.49
C GLU A 279 -30.72 -20.16 41.03
N LEU A 280 -30.65 -19.19 40.11
CA LEU A 280 -30.91 -17.77 40.36
C LEU A 280 -32.33 -17.42 39.89
N ILE A 281 -33.21 -17.10 40.83
CA ILE A 281 -34.60 -16.71 40.53
C ILE A 281 -34.67 -15.18 40.48
N LYS A 282 -34.97 -14.63 39.31
CA LYS A 282 -35.14 -13.17 39.13
C LYS A 282 -36.37 -12.70 39.93
N LEU A 283 -36.21 -11.62 40.69
CA LEU A 283 -37.32 -11.00 41.42
C LEU A 283 -37.93 -9.87 40.58
N ASP A 284 -39.20 -10.02 40.20
CA ASP A 284 -39.90 -9.03 39.39
C ASP A 284 -40.21 -7.75 40.18
N GLY A 285 -39.95 -6.59 39.56
CA GLY A 285 -40.16 -5.27 40.15
C GLY A 285 -39.07 -4.79 41.11
N LEU A 286 -38.05 -5.60 41.39
CA LEU A 286 -36.91 -5.23 42.23
C LEU A 286 -35.65 -4.99 41.37
N VAL A 287 -35.17 -3.75 41.40
CA VAL A 287 -33.93 -3.32 40.72
C VAL A 287 -32.95 -2.90 41.80
N ALA A 288 -31.68 -3.33 41.65
CA ALA A 288 -30.63 -2.89 42.55
C ALA A 288 -30.49 -1.35 42.46
N PRO A 289 -30.24 -0.65 43.57
CA PRO A 289 -29.93 0.78 43.51
C PRO A 289 -28.73 0.99 42.59
N PRO A 290 -28.69 2.10 41.82
CA PRO A 290 -27.61 2.37 40.90
C PRO A 290 -26.28 2.32 41.66
N LEU A 291 -25.37 1.47 41.20
CA LEU A 291 -24.03 1.35 41.76
C LEU A 291 -23.31 2.70 41.60
N ASN A 292 -22.95 3.34 42.71
CA ASN A 292 -22.04 4.51 42.72
C ASN A 292 -20.58 4.06 42.46
N ARG A 293 -20.37 3.31 41.37
CA ARG A 293 -19.07 2.81 40.94
C ARG A 293 -18.72 3.47 39.61
N ALA A 294 -17.53 4.07 39.54
CA ALA A 294 -16.98 4.55 38.28
C ALA A 294 -16.72 3.37 37.32
N THR A 295 -17.00 3.53 36.03
CA THR A 295 -16.65 2.52 35.03
C THR A 295 -15.13 2.36 34.94
N HIS A 296 -14.65 1.11 34.98
CA HIS A 296 -13.23 0.78 34.88
C HIS A 296 -12.94 0.11 33.53
N CYS A 297 -11.69 0.18 33.05
CA CYS A 297 -11.33 -0.41 31.77
C CYS A 297 -11.50 -1.93 31.70
N ALA A 298 -11.40 -2.62 32.84
CA ALA A 298 -11.67 -4.05 32.94
C ALA A 298 -13.13 -4.42 32.63
N ASP A 299 -14.04 -3.44 32.64
CA ASP A 299 -15.45 -3.66 32.30
C ASP A 299 -15.61 -3.96 30.80
N TYR A 300 -14.65 -3.58 29.94
CA TYR A 300 -14.62 -3.86 28.51
C TYR A 300 -13.70 -5.04 28.19
N ALA A 301 -14.23 -6.27 28.11
CA ALA A 301 -13.43 -7.47 27.88
C ALA A 301 -12.62 -7.42 26.55
N THR A 302 -13.18 -6.82 25.50
CA THR A 302 -12.55 -6.73 24.17
C THR A 302 -11.29 -5.88 24.14
N ILE A 303 -11.12 -4.93 25.05
CA ILE A 303 -9.89 -4.12 25.13
C ILE A 303 -8.70 -5.02 25.46
N ARG A 304 -8.86 -5.90 26.45
CA ARG A 304 -7.78 -6.79 26.88
C ARG A 304 -7.36 -7.74 25.77
N GLN A 305 -8.34 -8.36 25.10
CA GLN A 305 -8.07 -9.26 23.97
C GLN A 305 -7.29 -8.56 22.85
N GLN A 306 -7.75 -7.39 22.41
CA GLN A 306 -7.08 -6.63 21.35
C GLN A 306 -5.65 -6.21 21.76
N VAL A 307 -5.45 -5.75 23.01
CA VAL A 307 -4.12 -5.38 23.50
C VAL A 307 -3.19 -6.60 23.55
N ASP A 308 -3.69 -7.77 23.96
CA ASP A 308 -2.91 -9.01 23.98
C ASP A 308 -2.54 -9.46 22.55
N GLU A 309 -3.44 -9.34 21.57
CA GLU A 309 -3.16 -9.61 20.15
C GLU A 309 -2.07 -8.68 19.60
N ILE A 310 -2.17 -7.36 19.84
CA ILE A 310 -1.16 -6.39 19.39
C ILE A 310 0.20 -6.67 20.06
N LYS A 311 0.19 -6.96 21.37
CA LYS A 311 1.40 -7.30 22.12
C LYS A 311 2.08 -8.56 21.57
N GLN A 312 1.30 -9.54 21.12
CA GLN A 312 1.85 -10.73 20.49
C GLN A 312 2.60 -10.42 19.19
N VAL A 313 2.24 -9.40 18.42
CA VAL A 313 3.00 -9.02 17.21
C VAL A 313 4.45 -8.66 17.58
N GLY A 314 4.67 -8.10 18.77
CA GLY A 314 5.99 -7.68 19.26
C GLY A 314 6.35 -6.24 18.91
N VAL A 315 5.38 -5.45 18.44
CA VAL A 315 5.51 -4.03 18.11
C VAL A 315 5.64 -3.16 19.37
N ASN A 316 6.25 -1.99 19.22
CA ASN A 316 6.33 -0.97 20.27
C ASN A 316 5.39 0.22 20.01
N HIS A 317 4.77 0.30 18.83
CA HIS A 317 3.76 1.29 18.48
C HIS A 317 2.52 0.63 17.88
N PHE A 318 1.34 1.20 18.10
CA PHE A 318 0.10 0.77 17.46
C PHE A 318 -0.66 1.97 16.91
N HIS A 319 -0.95 1.94 15.61
CA HIS A 319 -1.62 3.04 14.91
C HIS A 319 -3.08 2.68 14.59
N PHE A 320 -4.01 3.53 15.01
CA PHE A 320 -5.43 3.38 14.71
C PHE A 320 -6.14 4.73 14.58
N SER A 321 -7.33 4.75 13.96
CA SER A 321 -8.14 5.96 13.85
C SER A 321 -9.35 5.97 14.79
N LEU A 322 -9.74 7.19 15.15
CA LEU A 322 -11.00 7.50 15.81
C LEU A 322 -12.10 7.72 14.77
N ASN A 323 -13.34 7.52 15.19
CA ASN A 323 -14.51 7.81 14.37
C ASN A 323 -15.19 9.10 14.87
N TRP A 324 -14.92 10.23 14.18
CA TRP A 324 -15.44 11.55 14.58
C TRP A 324 -16.97 11.55 14.69
N SER A 325 -17.70 11.03 13.71
CA SER A 325 -19.17 10.97 13.75
C SER A 325 -19.72 10.10 14.88
N ALA A 326 -18.96 9.12 15.37
CA ALA A 326 -19.37 8.33 16.53
C ALA A 326 -19.04 9.01 17.87
N VAL A 327 -17.93 9.77 17.92
CA VAL A 327 -17.48 10.50 19.11
C VAL A 327 -18.30 11.77 19.33
N VAL A 328 -18.65 12.49 18.26
CA VAL A 328 -19.45 13.73 18.31
C VAL A 328 -20.61 13.64 17.30
N PRO A 329 -21.66 12.85 17.55
CA PRO A 329 -22.71 12.57 16.56
C PRO A 329 -23.48 13.80 16.07
N THR A 330 -23.65 14.79 16.95
CA THR A 330 -24.34 16.05 16.67
C THR A 330 -23.45 17.09 15.99
N GLY A 331 -22.14 16.87 15.95
CA GLY A 331 -21.13 17.89 15.59
C GLY A 331 -20.81 18.89 16.71
N ASP A 332 -21.58 18.91 17.81
CA ASP A 332 -21.32 19.78 18.95
C ASP A 332 -20.48 19.07 20.02
N VAL A 333 -19.24 19.54 20.20
CA VAL A 333 -18.27 19.00 21.17
C VAL A 333 -18.70 19.17 22.64
N ALA A 334 -19.72 19.98 22.93
CA ALA A 334 -20.31 20.08 24.26
C ALA A 334 -21.15 18.86 24.64
N THR A 335 -21.61 18.08 23.64
CA THR A 335 -22.43 16.87 23.85
C THR A 335 -21.79 15.60 23.25
N PRO A 336 -20.57 15.23 23.66
CA PRO A 336 -19.87 14.09 23.08
C PRO A 336 -20.42 12.76 23.60
N ASN A 337 -20.15 11.69 22.86
CA ASN A 337 -20.38 10.32 23.31
C ASN A 337 -19.33 9.94 24.37
N THR A 338 -19.64 10.22 25.64
CA THR A 338 -18.75 10.01 26.78
C THR A 338 -18.38 8.54 26.99
N THR A 339 -19.29 7.61 26.70
CA THR A 339 -19.04 6.16 26.78
C THR A 339 -17.95 5.73 25.80
N LEU A 340 -18.05 6.19 24.54
CA LEU A 340 -17.05 5.88 23.52
C LEU A 340 -15.69 6.54 23.81
N LEU A 341 -15.69 7.79 24.27
CA LEU A 341 -14.45 8.44 24.73
C LEU A 341 -13.81 7.70 25.90
N GLY A 342 -14.63 7.20 26.84
CA GLY A 342 -14.20 6.33 27.93
C GLY A 342 -13.54 5.06 27.43
N TYR A 343 -14.12 4.42 26.41
CA TYR A 343 -13.54 3.25 25.74
C TYR A 343 -12.15 3.55 25.14
N TYR A 344 -12.03 4.60 24.31
CA TYR A 344 -10.74 4.98 23.71
C TYR A 344 -9.69 5.37 24.74
N ARG A 345 -10.09 6.07 25.81
CA ARG A 345 -9.19 6.39 26.94
C ARG A 345 -8.70 5.12 27.62
N CYS A 346 -9.58 4.14 27.80
CA CYS A 346 -9.21 2.85 28.37
C CYS A 346 -8.28 2.06 27.46
N PHE A 347 -8.57 2.01 26.17
CA PHE A 347 -7.77 1.31 25.18
C PHE A 347 -6.35 1.89 25.09
N THR A 348 -6.21 3.20 24.91
CA THR A 348 -4.90 3.89 24.88
C THR A 348 -4.11 3.73 26.18
N ARG A 349 -4.77 3.76 27.33
CA ARG A 349 -4.13 3.49 28.63
C ARG A 349 -3.62 2.05 28.74
N GLN A 350 -4.40 1.07 28.29
CA GLN A 350 -3.99 -0.35 28.33
C GLN A 350 -2.83 -0.64 27.36
N LEU A 351 -2.81 -0.01 26.19
CA LEU A 351 -1.66 -0.08 25.27
C LEU A 351 -0.38 0.42 25.93
N LEU A 352 -0.41 1.60 26.57
CA LEU A 352 0.75 2.12 27.28
C LEU A 352 1.20 1.21 28.43
N GLN A 353 0.26 0.64 29.18
CA GLN A 353 0.59 -0.34 30.23
C GLN A 353 1.22 -1.62 29.68
N ALA A 354 0.97 -1.95 28.41
CA ALA A 354 1.61 -3.04 27.68
C ALA A 354 2.95 -2.64 27.03
N ASN A 355 3.46 -1.42 27.28
CA ASN A 355 4.63 -0.82 26.64
C ASN A 355 4.47 -0.63 25.11
N ILE A 356 3.24 -0.31 24.68
CA ILE A 356 2.91 -0.03 23.28
C ILE A 356 2.43 1.41 23.20
N THR A 357 3.17 2.25 22.48
CA THR A 357 2.82 3.65 22.28
C THR A 357 1.64 3.75 21.31
N PRO A 358 0.49 4.32 21.73
CA PRO A 358 -0.63 4.56 20.83
C PRO A 358 -0.32 5.74 19.90
N VAL A 359 -0.50 5.51 18.60
CA VAL A 359 -0.52 6.54 17.57
C VAL A 359 -1.97 6.68 17.10
N VAL A 360 -2.54 7.88 17.22
CA VAL A 360 -3.98 8.07 17.00
C VAL A 360 -4.23 9.01 15.84
N THR A 361 -4.98 8.53 14.85
CA THR A 361 -5.55 9.34 13.77
C THR A 361 -6.89 9.93 14.22
N LEU A 362 -7.02 11.25 14.15
CA LEU A 362 -8.26 11.96 14.51
C LEU A 362 -9.35 11.73 13.46
N LEU A 363 -8.98 11.79 12.18
CA LEU A 363 -9.88 11.56 11.06
C LEU A 363 -9.23 10.70 9.97
N HIS A 364 -9.82 9.54 9.74
CA HIS A 364 -9.56 8.73 8.56
C HIS A 364 -10.58 9.13 7.47
N TYR A 365 -10.12 9.85 6.45
CA TYR A 365 -11.00 10.27 5.36
C TYR A 365 -11.12 9.14 4.33
N THR A 366 -12.35 8.77 3.97
CA THR A 366 -12.60 8.00 2.75
C THR A 366 -13.78 8.63 1.99
N PRO A 367 -13.77 8.67 0.65
CA PRO A 367 -14.87 9.24 -0.12
C PRO A 367 -16.22 8.54 0.13
N LYS A 368 -16.18 7.22 0.39
CA LYS A 368 -17.35 6.36 0.66
C LYS A 368 -17.86 6.45 2.10
N HIS A 369 -16.98 6.69 3.07
CA HIS A 369 -17.32 6.84 4.48
C HIS A 369 -16.62 8.09 5.01
N SER A 370 -17.21 9.26 4.76
CA SER A 370 -16.80 10.46 5.48
C SER A 370 -17.26 10.28 6.93
N SER A 371 -16.34 10.05 7.87
CA SER A 371 -16.61 10.04 9.32
C SER A 371 -17.03 11.42 9.85
N LEU A 372 -17.57 12.30 9.00
CA LEU A 372 -18.16 13.57 9.37
C LEU A 372 -19.50 13.33 10.09
N PRO A 373 -19.76 14.01 11.22
CA PRO A 373 -21.07 13.99 11.89
C PRO A 373 -22.22 14.30 10.92
N ALA A 374 -23.36 13.62 11.07
CA ALA A 374 -24.48 13.72 10.13
C ALA A 374 -24.99 15.16 9.89
N PRO A 375 -25.07 16.06 10.90
CA PRO A 375 -25.45 17.45 10.68
C PRO A 375 -24.47 18.24 9.82
N LEU A 376 -23.17 17.89 9.85
CA LEU A 376 -22.13 18.49 9.02
C LEU A 376 -22.12 17.84 7.62
N ALA A 377 -22.42 16.55 7.53
CA ALA A 377 -22.45 15.78 6.28
C ALA A 377 -23.70 16.03 5.40
N ASN A 378 -24.83 16.45 5.98
CA ASN A 378 -26.09 16.73 5.28
C ASN A 378 -26.16 18.10 4.59
N THR A 379 -25.17 18.97 4.78
CA THR A 379 -25.02 20.13 3.90
C THR A 379 -24.59 19.62 2.53
N THR A 380 -25.12 20.19 1.44
CA THR A 380 -24.93 19.73 0.05
C THR A 380 -23.46 19.74 -0.44
N ASN A 381 -22.52 19.99 0.47
CA ASN A 381 -21.22 20.58 0.30
C ASN A 381 -20.25 20.13 1.42
N LYS A 382 -20.17 18.81 1.70
CA LYS A 382 -19.32 18.13 2.72
C LYS A 382 -18.20 19.00 3.29
N TRP A 383 -17.00 19.02 2.69
CA TRP A 383 -15.86 19.84 3.12
C TRP A 383 -15.86 21.26 2.55
N LEU A 384 -16.86 21.62 1.76
CA LEU A 384 -16.99 22.94 1.11
C LEU A 384 -17.60 23.98 2.05
N ASN A 385 -18.05 23.58 3.24
CA ASN A 385 -18.47 24.49 4.28
C ASN A 385 -17.25 25.03 5.05
N SER A 386 -17.04 26.34 4.99
CA SER A 386 -15.90 27.04 5.59
C SER A 386 -15.79 26.93 7.11
N ASN A 387 -16.84 26.44 7.80
CA ASN A 387 -16.88 26.29 9.26
C ASN A 387 -16.37 24.92 9.74
N ILE A 388 -16.16 23.98 8.83
CA ILE A 388 -15.72 22.62 9.17
C ILE A 388 -14.28 22.57 9.69
N PRO A 389 -13.32 23.35 9.17
CA PRO A 389 -11.98 23.41 9.74
C PRO A 389 -11.99 23.77 11.24
N GLU A 390 -12.81 24.73 11.64
CA GLU A 390 -12.95 25.15 13.03
C GLU A 390 -13.64 24.06 13.87
N ALA A 391 -14.72 23.45 13.35
CA ALA A 391 -15.38 22.33 14.04
C ALA A 391 -14.45 21.12 14.21
N PHE A 392 -13.58 20.85 13.24
CA PHE A 392 -12.56 19.81 13.33
C PHE A 392 -11.50 20.15 14.38
N ALA A 393 -11.08 21.41 14.48
CA ALA A 393 -10.16 21.86 15.51
C ALA A 393 -10.75 21.75 16.93
N ASP A 394 -12.05 22.03 17.09
CA ASP A 394 -12.77 21.82 18.35
C ASP A 394 -12.85 20.34 18.72
N TYR A 395 -13.13 19.47 17.74
CA TYR A 395 -13.08 18.02 17.93
C TYR A 395 -11.67 17.53 18.29
N ALA A 396 -10.63 18.04 17.63
CA ALA A 396 -9.24 17.74 17.96
C ALA A 396 -8.90 18.15 19.39
N ARG A 397 -9.32 19.36 19.82
CA ARG A 397 -9.18 19.85 21.20
C ARG A 397 -9.79 18.90 22.22
N LEU A 398 -11.01 18.40 21.95
CA LEU A 398 -11.66 17.38 22.77
C LEU A 398 -10.80 16.12 22.85
N CYS A 399 -10.37 15.55 21.73
CA CYS A 399 -9.54 14.34 21.71
C CYS A 399 -8.21 14.51 22.46
N TYR A 400 -7.51 15.64 22.27
CA TYR A 400 -6.25 15.94 22.96
C TYR A 400 -6.44 16.05 24.47
N ARG A 401 -7.53 16.68 24.92
CA ARG A 401 -7.88 16.76 26.34
C ARG A 401 -8.16 15.39 26.93
N GLU A 402 -8.95 14.57 26.26
CA GLU A 402 -9.44 13.31 26.83
C GLU A 402 -8.43 12.15 26.76
N LEU A 403 -7.53 12.16 25.77
CA LEU A 403 -6.61 11.04 25.49
C LEU A 403 -5.12 11.42 25.55
N GLY A 404 -4.77 12.70 25.48
CA GLY A 404 -3.36 13.16 25.35
C GLY A 404 -2.46 12.92 26.57
N ALA A 405 -3.06 12.52 27.70
CA ALA A 405 -2.30 11.92 28.81
C ALA A 405 -1.58 10.64 28.37
N TYR A 406 -2.19 9.84 27.49
CA TYR A 406 -1.71 8.53 27.04
C TYR A 406 -1.21 8.54 25.58
N VAL A 407 -1.64 9.49 24.76
CA VAL A 407 -1.28 9.57 23.34
C VAL A 407 -0.21 10.64 23.14
N LYS A 408 0.95 10.24 22.59
CA LYS A 408 2.10 11.12 22.32
C LYS A 408 2.40 11.31 20.84
N MET A 409 1.69 10.59 19.97
CA MET A 409 1.80 10.75 18.52
C MET A 409 0.39 10.82 17.93
N TRP A 410 0.13 11.92 17.23
CA TRP A 410 -1.16 12.23 16.64
C TRP A 410 -1.03 12.43 15.15
N ILE A 411 -2.02 11.91 14.44
CA ILE A 411 -2.24 12.15 13.02
C ILE A 411 -3.56 12.91 12.90
N THR A 412 -3.58 14.09 12.31
CA THR A 412 -4.84 14.84 12.14
C THR A 412 -5.69 14.20 11.06
N LEU A 413 -5.12 14.01 9.87
CA LEU A 413 -5.78 13.50 8.68
C LEU A 413 -4.98 12.33 8.15
N ASN A 414 -5.66 11.21 7.87
CA ASN A 414 -5.07 10.09 7.13
C ASN A 414 -5.43 10.21 5.65
N GLU A 415 -4.41 10.31 4.81
CA GLU A 415 -4.47 10.26 3.33
C GLU A 415 -5.48 11.25 2.71
N PRO A 416 -5.43 12.55 3.07
CA PRO A 416 -6.38 13.54 2.54
C PRO A 416 -6.17 13.86 1.04
N ASN A 417 -5.05 13.40 0.47
CA ASN A 417 -4.66 13.59 -0.92
C ASN A 417 -5.21 12.49 -1.87
N ASP A 418 -6.36 11.91 -1.52
CA ASP A 418 -7.08 10.96 -2.36
C ASP A 418 -7.51 11.59 -3.70
N LYS A 419 -7.54 10.80 -4.77
CA LYS A 419 -7.82 11.26 -6.14
C LYS A 419 -9.25 11.77 -6.32
N GLU A 420 -10.19 11.39 -5.44
CA GLU A 420 -11.59 11.82 -5.47
C GLU A 420 -11.81 13.17 -4.76
N VAL A 421 -10.81 13.69 -4.03
CA VAL A 421 -10.90 14.97 -3.32
C VAL A 421 -10.75 16.13 -4.30
N THR A 422 -11.68 17.10 -4.25
CA THR A 422 -11.57 18.31 -5.08
C THR A 422 -10.57 19.31 -4.50
N TYR A 423 -10.06 20.23 -5.34
CA TYR A 423 -9.10 21.23 -4.87
C TYR A 423 -9.63 22.15 -3.75
N LEU A 424 -10.94 22.41 -3.75
CA LEU A 424 -11.56 23.23 -2.72
C LEU A 424 -11.70 22.47 -1.40
N GLU A 425 -12.12 21.21 -1.44
CA GLU A 425 -12.15 20.35 -0.25
C GLU A 425 -10.75 20.16 0.33
N GLY A 426 -9.74 19.93 -0.52
CA GLY A 426 -8.35 19.81 -0.08
C GLY A 426 -7.82 21.10 0.56
N HIS A 427 -8.30 22.27 0.13
CA HIS A 427 -7.96 23.55 0.76
C HIS A 427 -8.51 23.64 2.19
N GLU A 428 -9.77 23.29 2.40
CA GLU A 428 -10.39 23.28 3.73
C GLU A 428 -9.77 22.20 4.64
N MET A 429 -9.39 21.03 4.09
CA MET A 429 -8.64 20.02 4.82
C MET A 429 -7.26 20.52 5.29
N LEU A 430 -6.54 21.29 4.47
CA LEU A 430 -5.26 21.92 4.86
C LEU A 430 -5.47 22.91 6.01
N ARG A 431 -6.52 23.75 5.94
CA ARG A 431 -6.90 24.66 7.04
C ARG A 431 -7.25 23.87 8.31
N ALA A 432 -8.02 22.79 8.19
CA ALA A 432 -8.44 21.95 9.33
C ALA A 432 -7.25 21.28 10.03
N HIS A 433 -6.33 20.70 9.26
CA HIS A 433 -5.08 20.14 9.78
C HIS A 433 -4.28 21.22 10.52
N ALA A 434 -4.08 22.39 9.92
CA ALA A 434 -3.29 23.45 10.51
C ALA A 434 -3.91 23.97 11.81
N LEU A 435 -5.22 24.21 11.85
CA LEU A 435 -5.93 24.61 13.07
C LEU A 435 -5.79 23.55 14.18
N ALA A 436 -5.98 22.27 13.86
CA ALA A 436 -5.81 21.19 14.83
C ALA A 436 -4.35 21.05 15.32
N TRP A 437 -3.36 21.33 14.48
CA TRP A 437 -1.95 21.37 14.88
C TRP A 437 -1.67 22.54 15.84
N HIS A 438 -2.14 23.75 15.50
CA HIS A 438 -1.98 24.94 16.35
C HIS A 438 -2.68 24.80 17.70
N VAL A 439 -3.86 24.15 17.75
CA VAL A 439 -4.51 23.80 19.02
C VAL A 439 -3.60 22.93 19.87
N TYR A 440 -3.00 21.89 19.31
CA TYR A 440 -2.07 21.05 20.05
C TYR A 440 -0.84 21.83 20.52
N ASP A 441 -0.21 22.55 19.61
CA ASP A 441 1.02 23.30 19.85
C ASP A 441 0.87 24.32 20.98
N ASN A 442 -0.20 25.11 20.94
CA ASN A 442 -0.44 26.20 21.88
C ASN A 442 -1.03 25.72 23.21
N GLU A 443 -1.97 24.77 23.19
CA GLU A 443 -2.76 24.43 24.38
C GLU A 443 -2.25 23.15 25.09
N PHE A 444 -1.69 22.18 24.37
CA PHE A 444 -1.43 20.85 24.90
C PHE A 444 0.05 20.43 24.91
N ARG A 445 0.86 20.85 23.93
CA ARG A 445 2.26 20.45 23.81
C ARG A 445 3.08 20.75 25.07
N PRO A 446 2.95 21.91 25.75
CA PRO A 446 3.72 22.19 26.97
C PRO A 446 3.46 21.20 28.12
N SER A 447 2.24 20.65 28.20
CA SER A 447 1.84 19.73 29.27
C SER A 447 1.95 18.26 28.88
N GLN A 448 1.79 17.94 27.59
CA GLN A 448 1.72 16.57 27.09
C GLN A 448 3.01 16.09 26.41
N GLY A 449 3.80 16.99 25.82
CA GLY A 449 5.09 16.67 25.17
C GLY A 449 5.01 15.74 23.96
N GLY A 450 3.84 15.58 23.33
CA GLY A 450 3.67 14.75 22.14
C GLY A 450 3.94 15.49 20.83
N LYS A 451 3.68 14.78 19.72
CA LYS A 451 3.89 15.24 18.35
C LYS A 451 2.63 15.06 17.50
N VAL A 452 2.44 15.93 16.52
CA VAL A 452 1.30 15.99 15.61
C VAL A 452 1.79 16.15 14.17
N SER A 453 1.20 15.38 13.26
CA SER A 453 1.37 15.56 11.82
C SER A 453 0.13 15.07 11.08
N LEU A 454 0.22 14.88 9.77
CA LEU A 454 -0.73 14.20 8.91
C LEU A 454 -0.04 13.07 8.14
N VAL A 455 -0.81 12.07 7.68
CA VAL A 455 -0.30 11.01 6.81
C VAL A 455 -0.69 11.31 5.37
N LEU A 456 0.27 11.31 4.45
CA LEU A 456 0.01 11.44 3.03
C LEU A 456 0.09 10.10 2.33
N HIS A 457 -0.86 9.82 1.43
CA HIS A 457 -0.75 8.69 0.50
C HIS A 457 0.34 8.98 -0.52
N MET A 458 1.38 8.16 -0.56
CA MET A 458 2.59 8.42 -1.33
C MET A 458 3.01 7.16 -2.09
N ASN A 459 2.18 6.74 -3.03
CA ASN A 459 2.66 5.84 -4.07
C ASN A 459 3.73 6.54 -4.91
N TRP A 460 4.79 5.80 -5.22
CA TRP A 460 5.86 6.33 -6.05
C TRP A 460 5.42 6.34 -7.52
N VAL A 461 6.03 7.19 -8.33
CA VAL A 461 5.75 7.24 -9.77
C VAL A 461 7.06 7.26 -10.53
N GLU A 462 7.24 6.26 -11.37
CA GLU A 462 8.38 6.13 -12.26
C GLU A 462 7.94 6.45 -13.70
N PRO A 463 8.79 7.10 -14.51
CA PRO A 463 8.52 7.15 -15.93
C PRO A 463 8.66 5.75 -16.53
N ALA A 464 7.82 5.44 -17.52
CA ALA A 464 7.84 4.17 -18.24
C ALA A 464 9.23 3.87 -18.87
N PHE A 465 10.01 4.91 -19.15
CA PHE A 465 11.40 4.86 -19.60
C PHE A 465 12.08 6.20 -19.26
N SER A 466 13.40 6.21 -19.07
CA SER A 466 14.13 7.40 -18.57
C SER A 466 15.43 7.67 -19.32
N PHE A 467 15.37 7.84 -20.64
CA PHE A 467 16.54 8.19 -21.46
C PHE A 467 16.74 9.70 -21.64
N SER A 468 15.69 10.50 -21.45
CA SER A 468 15.73 11.95 -21.59
C SER A 468 14.92 12.66 -20.49
N ARG A 469 15.16 13.97 -20.34
CA ARG A 469 14.40 14.80 -19.38
C ARG A 469 12.90 14.79 -19.67
N GLU A 470 12.51 14.86 -20.94
CA GLU A 470 11.10 14.87 -21.36
C GLU A 470 10.34 13.63 -20.90
N ASP A 471 11.03 12.50 -20.76
CA ASP A 471 10.41 11.24 -20.37
C ASP A 471 10.12 11.19 -18.86
N VAL A 472 10.82 12.01 -18.08
CA VAL A 472 10.68 12.12 -16.61
C VAL A 472 9.61 13.13 -16.21
N GLU A 473 9.31 14.13 -17.04
CA GLU A 473 8.33 15.18 -16.74
C GLU A 473 6.91 14.64 -16.45
N PRO A 474 6.37 13.62 -17.14
CA PRO A 474 5.09 12.99 -16.78
C PRO A 474 5.07 12.46 -15.35
N ALA A 475 6.13 11.76 -14.92
CA ALA A 475 6.24 11.21 -13.57
C ALA A 475 6.29 12.31 -12.52
N LYS A 476 7.13 13.33 -12.73
CA LYS A 476 7.18 14.52 -11.85
C LYS A 476 5.83 15.22 -11.75
N ARG A 477 5.13 15.40 -12.86
CA ARG A 477 3.80 16.01 -12.87
C ARG A 477 2.82 15.21 -12.02
N VAL A 478 2.77 13.88 -12.16
CA VAL A 478 1.90 13.06 -11.30
C VAL A 478 2.30 13.19 -9.83
N LEU A 479 3.59 13.15 -9.49
CA LEU A 479 4.07 13.36 -8.12
C LEU A 479 3.64 14.71 -7.55
N HIS A 480 3.69 15.79 -8.34
CA HIS A 480 3.23 17.10 -7.88
C HIS A 480 1.72 17.11 -7.55
N PHE A 481 0.90 16.50 -8.42
CA PHE A 481 -0.55 16.48 -8.25
C PHE A 481 -1.04 15.47 -7.20
N THR A 482 -0.23 14.49 -6.83
CA THR A 482 -0.59 13.46 -5.84
C THR A 482 0.04 13.72 -4.48
N ILE A 483 1.32 14.12 -4.42
CA ILE A 483 2.08 14.27 -3.18
C ILE A 483 2.28 15.75 -2.85
N SER A 484 2.90 16.52 -3.76
CA SER A 484 3.24 17.93 -3.48
C SER A 484 2.01 18.81 -3.26
N TRP A 485 0.83 18.41 -3.75
CA TRP A 485 -0.43 19.12 -3.53
C TRP A 485 -0.70 19.42 -2.05
N PHE A 486 -0.47 18.45 -1.16
CA PHE A 486 -0.58 18.65 0.30
C PHE A 486 0.78 18.85 0.98
N ALA A 487 1.85 18.27 0.43
CA ALA A 487 3.16 18.37 1.07
C ALA A 487 3.77 19.79 0.95
N GLU A 488 3.62 20.46 -0.20
CA GLU A 488 4.25 21.78 -0.42
C GLU A 488 3.67 22.89 0.49
N PRO A 489 2.34 22.98 0.71
CA PRO A 489 1.78 23.93 1.66
C PRO A 489 2.26 23.71 3.11
N ILE A 490 2.44 22.46 3.54
CA ILE A 490 2.75 22.14 4.94
C ILE A 490 4.26 22.16 5.20
N PHE A 491 5.03 21.45 4.37
CA PHE A 491 6.46 21.20 4.59
C PHE A 491 7.37 22.19 3.87
N GLY A 492 6.87 22.86 2.83
CA GLY A 492 7.65 23.74 1.97
C GLY A 492 7.24 25.22 2.07
N SER A 493 6.73 25.74 0.95
CA SER A 493 6.52 27.18 0.76
C SER A 493 5.38 27.79 1.58
N GLY A 494 4.35 27.01 1.97
CA GLY A 494 3.09 27.55 2.48
C GLY A 494 2.01 27.76 1.42
N ASP A 495 2.30 27.50 0.14
CA ASP A 495 1.38 27.60 -0.99
C ASP A 495 1.39 26.28 -1.78
N TYR A 496 0.47 26.14 -2.72
CA TYR A 496 0.48 25.00 -3.64
C TYR A 496 1.69 25.03 -4.58
N PRO A 497 2.13 23.86 -5.11
CA PRO A 497 3.22 23.78 -6.06
C PRO A 497 3.03 24.69 -7.28
N VAL A 498 4.08 25.42 -7.66
CA VAL A 498 4.05 26.35 -8.80
C VAL A 498 3.74 25.60 -10.10
N GLU A 499 4.27 24.39 -10.24
CA GLU A 499 4.12 23.48 -11.38
C GLU A 499 2.64 23.13 -11.60
N MET A 500 1.90 22.79 -10.53
CA MET A 500 0.47 22.50 -10.61
C MET A 500 -0.30 23.71 -11.14
N ARG A 501 0.01 24.90 -10.61
CA ARG A 501 -0.64 26.15 -11.01
C ARG A 501 -0.33 26.50 -12.46
N SER A 502 0.92 26.35 -12.90
CA SER A 502 1.29 26.57 -14.30
C SER A 502 0.60 25.60 -15.25
N TRP A 503 0.50 24.32 -14.88
CA TRP A 503 -0.11 23.28 -15.71
C TRP A 503 -1.61 23.49 -15.89
N LEU A 504 -2.35 23.74 -14.80
CA LEU A 504 -3.79 23.98 -14.86
C LEU A 504 -4.14 25.24 -15.66
N ARG A 505 -3.28 26.28 -15.60
CA ARG A 505 -3.42 27.49 -16.44
C ARG A 505 -3.22 27.18 -17.92
N GLN A 506 -2.22 26.36 -18.27
CA GLN A 506 -1.96 25.97 -19.65
C GLN A 506 -3.11 25.16 -20.26
N LEU A 507 -3.74 24.28 -19.47
CA LEU A 507 -4.86 23.46 -19.92
C LEU A 507 -6.19 24.21 -20.04
N ASN A 508 -6.27 25.49 -19.67
CA ASN A 508 -7.54 26.23 -19.53
C ASN A 508 -8.59 25.44 -18.73
N SER A 509 -8.14 24.72 -17.69
CA SER A 509 -9.03 23.83 -16.93
C SER A 509 -10.09 24.63 -16.15
N LEU A 510 -11.32 24.11 -16.15
CA LEU A 510 -12.41 24.64 -15.31
C LEU A 510 -12.18 24.34 -13.82
N ASP A 511 -11.36 23.32 -13.51
CA ASP A 511 -10.95 22.98 -12.14
C ASP A 511 -9.91 23.99 -11.64
N ARG A 512 -10.38 25.10 -11.07
CA ARG A 512 -9.49 26.14 -10.55
C ARG A 512 -8.92 25.74 -9.20
N LEU A 513 -7.60 25.60 -9.13
CA LEU A 513 -6.86 25.50 -7.88
C LEU A 513 -7.04 26.81 -7.08
N PRO A 514 -7.48 26.75 -5.82
CA PRO A 514 -7.63 27.95 -4.98
C PRO A 514 -6.32 28.74 -4.85
N VAL A 515 -6.46 30.01 -4.53
CA VAL A 515 -5.32 30.88 -4.22
C VAL A 515 -5.27 31.00 -2.71
N PHE A 516 -4.15 30.58 -2.11
CA PHE A 516 -3.92 30.80 -0.69
C PHE A 516 -3.86 32.31 -0.40
N LYS A 517 -4.68 32.76 0.54
CA LYS A 517 -4.52 34.08 1.14
C LYS A 517 -3.30 34.08 2.05
N GLU A 518 -2.71 35.24 2.30
CA GLU A 518 -1.53 35.36 3.16
C GLU A 518 -1.79 34.87 4.61
N GLU A 519 -3.03 34.97 5.09
CA GLU A 519 -3.45 34.38 6.37
C GLU A 519 -3.34 32.85 6.35
N ASP A 520 -3.90 32.20 5.33
CA ASP A 520 -3.90 30.75 5.20
C ASP A 520 -2.49 30.21 4.93
N LYS A 521 -1.65 30.92 4.15
CA LYS A 521 -0.24 30.52 3.94
C LYS A 521 0.53 30.43 5.25
N ARG A 522 0.35 31.44 6.11
CA ARG A 522 1.00 31.48 7.43
C ARG A 522 0.42 30.44 8.38
N LEU A 523 -0.88 30.15 8.24
CA LEU A 523 -1.57 29.16 9.05
C LEU A 523 -1.02 27.75 8.77
N VAL A 524 -0.89 27.35 7.50
CA VAL A 524 -0.52 25.97 7.11
C VAL A 524 0.98 25.70 7.09
N LYS A 525 1.80 26.73 6.84
CA LYS A 525 3.24 26.53 6.72
C LYS A 525 3.85 26.09 8.05
N GLY A 526 4.56 24.96 8.03
CA GLY A 526 5.29 24.46 9.19
C GLY A 526 4.43 23.73 10.22
N THR A 527 3.19 23.36 9.91
CA THR A 527 2.30 22.66 10.85
C THR A 527 2.55 21.15 10.91
N TYR A 528 3.82 20.75 11.11
CA TYR A 528 4.22 19.35 11.19
C TYR A 528 5.34 19.15 12.20
N ASP A 529 5.35 18.01 12.89
CA ASP A 529 6.47 17.60 13.74
C ASP A 529 7.32 16.47 13.15
N PHE A 530 6.79 15.81 12.12
CA PHE A 530 7.42 14.71 11.38
C PHE A 530 6.72 14.52 10.03
N PHE A 531 7.39 13.85 9.09
CA PHE A 531 6.85 13.55 7.77
C PHE A 531 6.31 12.11 7.78
N ALA A 532 5.00 11.92 7.59
CA ALA A 532 4.37 10.61 7.66
C ALA A 532 3.77 10.19 6.32
N ILE A 533 4.07 8.95 5.91
CA ILE A 533 3.72 8.43 4.59
C ILE A 533 2.97 7.11 4.68
N SER A 534 1.98 6.94 3.82
CA SER A 534 1.42 5.65 3.45
C SER A 534 1.93 5.29 2.07
N HIS A 535 2.65 4.18 1.93
CA HIS A 535 3.22 3.77 0.66
C HIS A 535 2.83 2.32 0.39
N PHE A 536 2.36 2.01 -0.83
CA PHE A 536 1.92 0.65 -1.15
C PHE A 536 2.55 0.12 -2.44
N SER A 537 2.65 0.97 -3.47
CA SER A 537 3.14 0.56 -4.79
C SER A 537 3.83 1.70 -5.54
N THR A 538 4.35 1.37 -6.72
CA THR A 538 4.88 2.31 -7.71
C THR A 538 4.05 2.22 -8.97
N ASP A 539 3.62 3.37 -9.49
CA ASP A 539 2.95 3.49 -10.78
C ASP A 539 3.96 3.82 -11.87
N LEU A 540 3.78 3.29 -13.08
CA LEU A 540 4.55 3.71 -14.26
C LEU A 540 3.71 4.65 -15.11
N VAL A 541 4.31 5.72 -15.62
CA VAL A 541 3.59 6.69 -16.46
C VAL A 541 4.35 7.08 -17.72
N THR A 542 3.62 7.40 -18.78
CA THR A 542 4.16 7.91 -20.03
C THR A 542 3.29 9.03 -20.59
N HIS A 543 3.89 9.89 -21.41
CA HIS A 543 3.15 10.88 -22.20
C HIS A 543 2.46 10.25 -23.43
N ALA A 544 2.87 9.03 -23.83
CA ALA A 544 2.30 8.37 -24.99
C ALA A 544 0.82 8.00 -24.75
N LYS A 545 -0.03 8.34 -25.70
CA LYS A 545 -1.46 7.96 -25.71
C LYS A 545 -1.65 6.72 -26.60
N GLU A 546 -1.43 5.55 -26.03
CA GLU A 546 -1.61 4.24 -26.67
C GLU A 546 -3.00 3.66 -26.47
N ASP A 547 -3.64 3.98 -25.35
CA ASP A 547 -4.98 3.48 -25.02
C ASP A 547 -5.79 4.61 -24.38
N SER A 548 -6.88 4.99 -25.05
CA SER A 548 -7.74 6.08 -24.61
C SER A 548 -8.48 5.80 -23.30
N TYR A 549 -8.71 4.53 -22.95
CA TYR A 549 -9.47 4.18 -21.74
C TYR A 549 -8.67 4.37 -20.45
N ILE A 550 -7.34 4.26 -20.53
CA ILE A 550 -6.42 4.42 -19.39
C ILE A 550 -5.61 5.72 -19.46
N TYR A 551 -5.93 6.61 -20.41
CA TYR A 551 -5.29 7.91 -20.56
C TYR A 551 -5.98 8.98 -19.69
N THR A 552 -5.22 9.59 -18.79
CA THR A 552 -5.68 10.68 -17.94
C THR A 552 -5.46 12.02 -18.64
N ALA A 553 -6.50 12.54 -19.28
CA ALA A 553 -6.43 13.78 -20.04
C ALA A 553 -6.00 15.00 -19.22
N LYS A 554 -6.46 15.12 -17.96
CA LYS A 554 -6.13 16.23 -17.05
C LYS A 554 -4.63 16.37 -16.74
N LEU A 555 -3.91 15.25 -16.76
CA LEU A 555 -2.47 15.21 -16.50
C LEU A 555 -1.67 14.90 -17.77
N GLU A 556 -2.32 14.69 -18.91
CA GLU A 556 -1.69 14.20 -20.15
C GLU A 556 -0.72 13.03 -19.92
N VAL A 557 -1.19 12.02 -19.18
CA VAL A 557 -0.41 10.81 -18.88
C VAL A 557 -1.22 9.55 -19.11
N GLN A 558 -0.56 8.50 -19.55
CA GLN A 558 -1.07 7.14 -19.51
C GLN A 558 -0.36 6.37 -18.40
N TYR A 559 -1.16 5.75 -17.54
CA TYR A 559 -0.65 4.81 -16.53
C TYR A 559 -0.32 3.47 -17.20
N MET A 560 0.73 2.84 -16.71
CA MET A 560 1.24 1.58 -17.20
C MET A 560 1.61 0.68 -16.03
N VAL A 561 1.64 -0.62 -16.29
CA VAL A 561 2.12 -1.63 -15.35
C VAL A 561 3.22 -2.42 -16.02
N ASP A 562 4.32 -2.63 -15.33
CA ASP A 562 5.32 -3.59 -15.73
C ASP A 562 4.86 -4.98 -15.26
N THR A 563 4.37 -5.80 -16.19
CA THR A 563 3.85 -7.13 -15.88
C THR A 563 4.92 -8.08 -15.35
N THR A 564 6.20 -7.72 -15.40
CA THR A 564 7.29 -8.49 -14.78
C THR A 564 7.44 -8.22 -13.27
N TRP A 565 6.81 -7.17 -12.74
CA TRP A 565 6.83 -6.87 -11.32
C TRP A 565 5.78 -7.71 -10.60
N ILE A 566 6.24 -8.51 -9.63
CA ILE A 566 5.33 -9.11 -8.64
C ILE A 566 4.80 -7.99 -7.73
N MET A 567 5.69 -7.10 -7.27
CA MET A 567 5.46 -5.82 -6.61
C MET A 567 6.68 -4.91 -6.86
N SER A 568 6.55 -3.59 -6.73
CA SER A 568 7.65 -2.64 -6.95
C SER A 568 8.29 -2.18 -5.64
N PRO A 569 9.39 -2.81 -5.17
CA PRO A 569 9.99 -2.49 -3.87
C PRO A 569 10.83 -1.20 -3.94
N ARG A 570 10.51 -0.22 -4.78
CA ARG A 570 11.32 1.01 -4.91
C ARG A 570 10.63 2.19 -4.23
N PRO A 571 10.80 2.38 -2.91
CA PRO A 571 10.48 3.65 -2.28
C PRO A 571 11.62 4.63 -2.53
N VAL A 572 11.43 5.61 -3.41
CA VAL A 572 12.34 6.76 -3.48
C VAL A 572 11.72 7.88 -2.66
N VAL A 573 11.98 7.88 -1.35
CA VAL A 573 11.78 9.10 -0.53
C VAL A 573 13.05 9.91 -0.65
N LYS A 574 13.23 10.59 -1.79
CA LYS A 574 14.32 11.56 -1.91
C LYS A 574 13.84 12.88 -1.29
N GLU A 575 14.58 13.30 -0.28
CA GLU A 575 14.33 14.47 0.55
C GLU A 575 14.17 15.74 -0.30
N HIS A 576 12.92 16.16 -0.52
CA HIS A 576 12.60 17.47 -1.10
C HIS A 576 12.38 18.54 -0.02
N TYR A 577 12.10 18.10 1.22
CA TYR A 577 11.61 18.94 2.32
C TYR A 577 12.59 19.06 3.50
N GLY A 578 13.87 18.75 3.28
CA GLY A 578 14.92 18.81 4.32
C GLY A 578 14.91 17.65 5.31
N ASP A 579 15.84 17.67 6.27
CA ASP A 579 16.10 16.58 7.22
C ASP A 579 14.98 16.54 8.29
N VAL A 580 13.85 15.96 7.90
CA VAL A 580 12.66 15.80 8.73
C VAL A 580 12.54 14.34 9.14
N PRO A 581 12.22 14.04 10.42
CA PRO A 581 11.93 12.66 10.85
C PRO A 581 10.83 12.02 10.01
N VAL A 582 11.11 10.89 9.37
CA VAL A 582 10.15 10.19 8.48
C VAL A 582 9.57 8.96 9.17
N TYR A 583 8.25 8.77 9.05
CA TYR A 583 7.55 7.56 9.48
C TYR A 583 6.77 6.95 8.33
N VAL A 584 6.98 5.66 8.07
CA VAL A 584 6.10 4.88 7.19
C VAL A 584 4.93 4.41 8.03
N MET A 585 3.79 5.10 7.95
CA MET A 585 2.60 4.89 8.78
C MET A 585 1.66 3.80 8.25
N ALA A 586 1.78 3.43 6.97
CA ALA A 586 1.14 2.24 6.42
C ALA A 586 1.95 1.72 5.22
N ASN A 587 2.30 0.43 5.26
CA ASN A 587 2.87 -0.29 4.12
C ASN A 587 2.44 -1.76 4.20
N GLY A 588 1.90 -2.29 3.10
CA GLY A 588 1.31 -3.63 3.09
C GLY A 588 0.85 -4.05 1.71
N VAL A 589 0.43 -5.31 1.59
CA VAL A 589 -0.07 -5.86 0.33
C VAL A 589 -1.33 -6.68 0.59
N GLN A 590 -2.29 -6.52 -0.32
CA GLN A 590 -3.50 -7.33 -0.33
C GLN A 590 -3.16 -8.72 -0.88
N GLU A 591 -3.62 -9.77 -0.21
CA GLU A 591 -3.37 -11.13 -0.67
C GLU A 591 -4.52 -12.04 -0.27
N ASP A 592 -4.96 -12.88 -1.21
CA ASP A 592 -5.91 -13.93 -0.90
C ASP A 592 -5.20 -15.12 -0.23
N PRO A 593 -5.47 -15.41 1.05
CA PRO A 593 -4.76 -16.47 1.77
C PRO A 593 -4.95 -17.85 1.13
N SER A 594 -6.07 -18.05 0.41
CA SER A 594 -6.40 -19.31 -0.25
C SER A 594 -5.42 -19.68 -1.37
N HIS A 595 -4.73 -18.69 -1.96
CA HIS A 595 -3.85 -18.91 -3.12
C HIS A 595 -2.37 -19.05 -2.73
N PHE A 596 -1.91 -18.38 -1.66
CA PHE A 596 -0.47 -18.18 -1.46
C PHE A 596 0.06 -18.44 -0.05
N LYS A 597 -0.79 -18.88 0.91
CA LYS A 597 -0.39 -19.03 2.33
C LYS A 597 0.37 -17.81 2.87
N ASP A 598 0.02 -16.62 2.41
CA ASP A 598 0.63 -15.33 2.77
C ASP A 598 2.09 -15.06 2.29
N SER A 599 2.62 -15.93 1.42
CA SER A 599 4.01 -15.87 0.95
C SER A 599 4.34 -14.57 0.19
N LEU A 600 3.36 -13.97 -0.50
CA LEU A 600 3.56 -12.69 -1.18
C LEU A 600 3.78 -11.58 -0.14
N ARG A 601 2.99 -11.55 0.95
CA ARG A 601 3.19 -10.59 2.03
C ARG A 601 4.52 -10.77 2.73
N VAL A 602 4.98 -12.00 2.96
CA VAL A 602 6.33 -12.26 3.51
C VAL A 602 7.40 -11.66 2.60
N TYR A 603 7.35 -11.95 1.30
CA TYR A 603 8.28 -11.39 0.31
C TYR A 603 8.20 -9.85 0.26
N TYR A 604 6.99 -9.29 0.25
CA TYR A 604 6.74 -7.85 0.22
C TYR A 604 7.37 -7.16 1.43
N LEU A 605 7.03 -7.58 2.65
CA LEU A 605 7.54 -6.97 3.88
C LEU A 605 9.06 -7.08 3.98
N TYR A 606 9.64 -8.23 3.61
CA TYR A 606 11.09 -8.40 3.60
C TYR A 606 11.77 -7.34 2.72
N ASN A 607 11.30 -7.19 1.46
CA ASN A 607 11.94 -6.28 0.52
C ASN A 607 11.68 -4.81 0.87
N TYR A 608 10.45 -4.42 1.18
CA TYR A 608 10.14 -3.02 1.48
C TYR A 608 10.80 -2.52 2.77
N ILE A 609 10.91 -3.36 3.81
CA ILE A 609 11.64 -3.00 5.04
C ILE A 609 13.14 -2.92 4.75
N ASN A 610 13.69 -3.79 3.88
CA ASN A 610 15.10 -3.72 3.51
C ASN A 610 15.42 -2.47 2.68
N GLU A 611 14.52 -2.05 1.81
CA GLU A 611 14.65 -0.81 1.02
C GLU A 611 14.51 0.43 1.89
N ALA A 612 13.64 0.39 2.91
CA ALA A 612 13.59 1.42 3.94
C ALA A 612 14.92 1.48 4.75
N LEU A 613 15.57 0.33 4.99
CA LEU A 613 16.90 0.28 5.61
C LEU A 613 17.98 0.87 4.69
N LYS A 614 17.91 0.65 3.37
CA LYS A 614 18.80 1.30 2.40
C LYS A 614 18.64 2.81 2.42
N ALA A 615 17.40 3.30 2.41
CA ALA A 615 17.13 4.73 2.52
C ALA A 615 17.77 5.32 3.80
N HIS A 616 17.71 4.59 4.91
CA HIS A 616 18.35 5.01 6.15
C HIS A 616 19.90 4.99 6.08
N ILE A 617 20.50 3.88 5.66
CA ILE A 617 21.95 3.66 5.73
C ILE A 617 22.70 4.30 4.56
N LEU A 618 22.19 4.16 3.34
CA LEU A 618 22.86 4.58 2.11
C LEU A 618 22.52 6.02 1.74
N ASP A 619 21.25 6.42 1.92
CA ASP A 619 20.77 7.74 1.49
C ASP A 619 20.71 8.75 2.64
N GLY A 620 20.89 8.31 3.89
CA GLY A 620 20.88 9.17 5.07
C GLY A 620 19.49 9.65 5.49
N VAL A 621 18.42 9.01 5.01
CA VAL A 621 17.05 9.38 5.39
C VAL A 621 16.85 9.17 6.89
N ASN A 622 16.31 10.19 7.55
CA ASN A 622 16.00 10.20 8.98
C ASN A 622 14.74 9.39 9.31
N LEU A 623 14.76 8.12 8.94
CA LEU A 623 13.66 7.19 9.14
C LEU A 623 13.56 6.80 10.62
N LYS A 624 12.41 7.05 11.22
CA LYS A 624 12.14 6.82 12.65
C LYS A 624 11.17 5.68 12.93
N GLY A 625 10.40 5.23 11.94
CA GLY A 625 9.48 4.13 12.17
C GLY A 625 8.86 3.54 10.92
N TYR A 626 8.37 2.32 11.07
CA TYR A 626 7.73 1.55 10.01
C TYR A 626 6.55 0.74 10.55
N PHE A 627 5.39 0.98 9.97
CA PHE A 627 4.11 0.41 10.37
C PHE A 627 3.54 -0.50 9.29
N VAL A 628 3.40 -1.77 9.61
CA VAL A 628 2.78 -2.76 8.71
C VAL A 628 1.28 -2.56 8.65
N TYR A 629 0.72 -2.55 7.44
CA TYR A 629 -0.70 -2.52 7.20
C TYR A 629 -1.19 -3.90 6.70
N ALA A 630 -2.09 -4.62 7.38
CA ALA A 630 -2.86 -4.25 8.57
C ALA A 630 -2.77 -5.30 9.70
N LEU A 631 -3.32 -4.99 10.88
CA LEU A 631 -3.33 -5.93 12.02
C LEU A 631 -4.12 -7.21 11.70
N ASN A 632 -5.39 -7.10 11.29
CA ASN A 632 -6.27 -8.24 11.06
C ASN A 632 -7.21 -8.07 9.85
N ASP A 633 -7.67 -9.20 9.29
CA ASP A 633 -8.56 -9.22 8.13
C ASP A 633 -10.02 -8.84 8.44
N GLN A 634 -10.43 -8.78 9.71
CA GLN A 634 -11.82 -8.49 10.08
C GLN A 634 -12.22 -7.06 9.70
N ARG A 635 -11.30 -6.12 9.90
CA ARG A 635 -11.49 -4.70 9.58
C ARG A 635 -10.89 -4.33 8.24
N ASP A 636 -9.79 -4.97 7.88
CA ASP A 636 -9.02 -4.68 6.68
C ASP A 636 -8.85 -5.98 5.85
N PRO A 637 -9.92 -6.43 5.13
CA PRO A 637 -9.95 -7.73 4.48
C PRO A 637 -8.78 -7.94 3.53
N LYS A 638 -8.12 -9.09 3.66
CA LYS A 638 -6.97 -9.53 2.86
C LYS A 638 -5.67 -8.74 3.10
N PHE A 639 -5.61 -7.82 4.07
CA PHE A 639 -4.39 -7.10 4.45
C PHE A 639 -3.77 -7.55 5.78
N GLY A 640 -4.55 -8.22 6.63
CA GLY A 640 -4.20 -8.52 8.01
C GLY A 640 -3.00 -9.46 8.17
N LEU A 641 -2.21 -9.25 9.23
CA LEU A 641 -1.25 -10.23 9.76
C LEU A 641 -1.97 -11.40 10.46
N TYR A 642 -3.12 -11.13 11.04
CA TYR A 642 -4.09 -12.12 11.50
C TYR A 642 -5.18 -12.32 10.44
N GLY A 643 -5.48 -13.58 10.14
CA GLY A 643 -6.66 -13.97 9.37
C GLY A 643 -7.82 -14.31 10.29
N GLN A 644 -9.04 -14.28 9.76
CA GLN A 644 -10.21 -14.73 10.48
C GLN A 644 -11.07 -15.62 9.57
N VAL A 645 -11.41 -16.80 10.06
CA VAL A 645 -12.36 -17.72 9.41
C VAL A 645 -13.38 -18.11 10.47
N HIS A 646 -14.63 -17.64 10.32
CA HIS A 646 -15.65 -17.71 11.36
C HIS A 646 -15.17 -17.07 12.69
N GLU A 647 -15.16 -17.81 13.79
CA GLU A 647 -14.69 -17.34 15.10
C GLU A 647 -13.21 -17.68 15.39
N GLU A 648 -12.52 -18.37 14.46
CA GLU A 648 -11.11 -18.74 14.64
C GLU A 648 -10.16 -17.68 14.09
N VAL A 649 -9.19 -17.29 14.92
CA VAL A 649 -8.10 -16.38 14.56
C VAL A 649 -6.93 -17.19 14.01
N ILE A 650 -6.52 -16.89 12.78
CA ILE A 650 -5.41 -17.56 12.08
C ILE A 650 -4.17 -16.67 12.14
N VAL A 651 -3.10 -17.18 12.75
CA VAL A 651 -1.78 -16.52 12.70
C VAL A 651 -1.12 -16.82 11.36
N LYS A 652 -0.87 -15.78 10.55
CA LYS A 652 -0.22 -15.96 9.24
C LYS A 652 1.31 -15.94 9.35
N ALA A 653 2.03 -16.45 8.32
CA ALA A 653 3.48 -16.56 8.38
C ALA A 653 4.20 -15.20 8.35
N SER A 654 3.61 -14.19 7.71
CA SER A 654 4.04 -12.78 7.74
C SER A 654 4.18 -12.24 9.16
N LEU A 655 3.29 -12.60 10.08
CA LEU A 655 3.37 -12.17 11.47
C LEU A 655 4.65 -12.70 12.14
N SER A 656 4.95 -13.98 11.95
CA SER A 656 6.16 -14.60 12.51
C SER A 656 7.43 -14.01 11.92
N ASN A 657 7.43 -13.72 10.61
CA ASN A 657 8.56 -13.06 9.93
C ASN A 657 8.74 -11.62 10.41
N TYR A 658 7.66 -10.85 10.54
CA TYR A 658 7.71 -9.48 11.01
C TYR A 658 8.20 -9.39 12.46
N ARG A 659 7.69 -10.26 13.35
CA ARG A 659 8.19 -10.39 14.73
C ARG A 659 9.69 -10.70 14.76
N ASN A 660 10.19 -11.52 13.84
CA ASN A 660 11.61 -11.84 13.75
C ASN A 660 12.44 -10.60 13.35
N LEU A 661 11.97 -9.80 12.40
CA LEU A 661 12.60 -8.53 12.02
C LEU A 661 12.66 -7.54 13.18
N ILE A 662 11.57 -7.39 13.94
CA ILE A 662 11.51 -6.50 15.11
C ILE A 662 12.52 -6.94 16.17
N ARG A 663 12.57 -8.25 16.48
CA ARG A 663 13.50 -8.80 17.49
C ARG A 663 14.97 -8.54 17.15
N HIS A 664 15.31 -8.52 15.88
CA HIS A 664 16.68 -8.24 15.39
C HIS A 664 16.91 -6.77 15.04
N ASN A 665 15.90 -5.92 15.20
CA ASN A 665 15.90 -4.53 14.79
C ASN A 665 16.39 -4.31 13.35
N GLY A 666 16.01 -5.19 12.41
CA GLY A 666 16.43 -5.13 11.01
C GLY A 666 17.03 -6.45 10.49
N PHE A 667 18.11 -6.34 9.71
CA PHE A 667 18.77 -7.43 8.97
C PHE A 667 20.25 -7.55 9.37
N PRO A 668 20.57 -7.90 10.63
CA PRO A 668 21.96 -8.01 11.06
C PRO A 668 22.70 -9.12 10.32
N ALA A 669 24.02 -8.97 10.19
CA ALA A 669 24.89 -10.03 9.66
C ALA A 669 24.84 -11.28 10.55
N GLN A 670 25.04 -12.46 9.95
CA GLN A 670 25.08 -13.71 10.70
C GLN A 670 26.23 -13.69 11.72
N GLY A 671 25.91 -13.96 12.99
CA GLY A 671 26.89 -13.93 14.09
C GLY A 671 27.22 -12.54 14.62
N ALA A 672 26.55 -11.48 14.16
CA ALA A 672 26.72 -10.14 14.71
C ALA A 672 26.27 -10.09 16.19
N ALA A 673 27.02 -9.36 17.02
CA ALA A 673 26.64 -9.12 18.40
C ALA A 673 25.32 -8.31 18.45
N PRO A 674 24.45 -8.57 19.45
CA PRO A 674 23.24 -7.77 19.63
C PRO A 674 23.57 -6.29 19.77
N GLN A 675 22.77 -5.43 19.14
CA GLN A 675 22.91 -3.98 19.26
C GLN A 675 22.82 -3.57 20.74
N GLN A 676 23.85 -2.90 21.26
CA GLN A 676 23.83 -2.35 22.61
C GLN A 676 23.02 -1.06 22.61
N CYS A 677 21.73 -1.18 22.87
CA CYS A 677 20.88 -0.01 23.03
C CYS A 677 21.00 0.53 24.47
N PRO A 678 21.29 1.83 24.65
CA PRO A 678 21.27 2.42 25.98
C PRO A 678 19.89 2.22 26.59
N ALA A 679 19.84 1.78 27.84
CA ALA A 679 18.57 1.70 28.56
C ALA A 679 17.92 3.09 28.51
N ALA A 680 16.64 3.13 28.11
CA ALA A 680 15.89 4.39 28.09
C ALA A 680 16.07 5.07 29.46
N PRO A 681 16.44 6.37 29.51
CA PRO A 681 16.58 7.06 30.77
C PRO A 681 15.25 6.91 31.53
N GLN A 682 15.29 6.30 32.72
CA GLN A 682 14.13 6.20 33.57
C GLN A 682 13.52 7.59 33.70
N ALA A 683 12.23 7.72 33.36
CA ALA A 683 11.47 8.92 33.65
C ALA A 683 11.64 9.19 35.14
N CYS A 684 12.41 10.24 35.47
CA CYS A 684 12.70 10.59 36.86
C CYS A 684 11.36 10.85 37.56
N PRO A 685 10.95 10.00 38.53
CA PRO A 685 9.73 10.20 39.28
C PRO A 685 9.98 11.37 40.25
N GLY A 686 9.92 12.59 39.73
CA GLY A 686 10.31 13.79 40.46
C GLY A 686 10.65 15.00 39.58
N CYS A 687 10.96 14.83 38.30
CA CYS A 687 11.26 15.99 37.44
C CYS A 687 10.05 16.92 37.19
N HIS A 688 8.82 16.44 37.38
CA HIS A 688 7.64 17.32 37.41
C HIS A 688 7.61 18.29 38.60
N VAL A 689 8.38 18.01 39.67
CA VAL A 689 8.49 18.91 40.83
C VAL A 689 9.42 20.09 40.53
N LEU A 690 10.39 19.92 39.64
CA LEU A 690 11.32 21.00 39.24
C LEU A 690 10.68 22.05 38.31
N VAL A 691 9.57 21.72 37.65
CA VAL A 691 8.79 22.69 36.84
C VAL A 691 7.91 23.61 37.71
N LYS A 692 7.74 23.30 39.01
CA LYS A 692 7.12 24.21 40.01
C LYS A 692 8.14 25.14 40.70
N GLY A 693 9.28 25.41 40.05
CA GLY A 693 10.33 26.32 40.56
C GLY A 693 9.84 27.67 41.10
N PRO A 694 8.85 28.35 40.49
CA PRO A 694 8.37 29.64 41.01
C PRO A 694 7.57 29.51 42.31
N MET A 695 6.78 28.44 42.46
CA MET A 695 5.83 28.32 43.57
C MET A 695 6.50 27.80 44.85
N VAL A 696 7.46 26.88 44.72
CA VAL A 696 8.28 26.42 45.86
C VAL A 696 9.23 27.53 46.31
N GLY A 697 9.85 28.25 45.37
CA GLY A 697 10.66 29.43 45.65
C GLY A 697 9.86 30.51 46.40
N PHE A 698 8.64 30.83 45.95
CA PHE A 698 7.75 31.77 46.63
C PHE A 698 7.37 31.32 48.04
N LEU A 699 7.00 30.05 48.23
CA LEU A 699 6.65 29.52 49.56
C LEU A 699 7.85 29.51 50.52
N THR A 700 9.06 29.22 50.04
CA THR A 700 10.27 29.33 50.87
C THR A 700 10.58 30.77 51.24
N LEU A 701 10.36 31.74 50.34
CA LEU A 701 10.65 33.15 50.57
C LEU A 701 9.64 33.77 51.57
N VAL A 702 8.36 33.41 51.44
CA VAL A 702 7.31 33.77 52.41
C VAL A 702 7.56 33.12 53.76
N GLY A 703 7.90 31.82 53.80
CA GLY A 703 8.24 31.13 55.04
C GLY A 703 9.45 31.74 55.76
N SER A 704 10.48 32.12 55.01
CA SER A 704 11.66 32.82 55.54
C SER A 704 11.30 34.19 56.11
N GLY A 705 10.46 34.96 55.40
CA GLY A 705 9.98 36.27 55.86
C GLY A 705 9.18 36.19 57.16
N VAL A 706 8.33 35.16 57.30
CA VAL A 706 7.55 34.90 58.53
C VAL A 706 8.46 34.51 59.69
N LEU A 707 9.47 33.68 59.47
CA LEU A 707 10.43 33.29 60.52
C LEU A 707 11.30 34.45 60.99
N ILE A 708 11.75 35.31 60.06
CA ILE A 708 12.54 36.50 60.41
C ILE A 708 11.69 37.50 61.19
N THR A 709 10.43 37.71 60.80
CA THR A 709 9.52 38.60 61.53
C THR A 709 9.17 38.06 62.91
N LEU A 710 8.91 36.75 63.06
CA LEU A 710 8.75 36.10 64.36
C LEU A 710 10.03 36.22 65.22
N GLY A 711 11.20 36.01 64.63
CA GLY A 711 12.48 36.19 65.31
C GLY A 711 12.71 37.63 65.78
N LEU A 712 12.35 38.63 64.98
CA LEU A 712 12.43 40.04 65.35
C LEU A 712 11.41 40.40 66.44
N ILE A 713 10.18 39.87 66.36
CA ILE A 713 9.16 40.07 67.40
C ILE A 713 9.63 39.47 68.73
N ILE A 714 10.16 38.24 68.72
CA ILE A 714 10.71 37.57 69.91
C ILE A 714 11.92 38.35 70.45
N TYR A 715 12.81 38.82 69.57
CA TYR A 715 13.98 39.61 69.97
C TYR A 715 13.58 40.94 70.62
N TYR A 716 12.64 41.68 70.03
CA TYR A 716 12.20 42.96 70.59
C TYR A 716 11.32 42.81 71.84
N THR A 717 10.52 41.75 71.94
CA THR A 717 9.76 41.45 73.17
C THR A 717 10.67 40.99 74.31
N SER A 718 11.71 40.19 74.01
CA SER A 718 12.74 39.80 74.98
C SER A 718 13.61 40.99 75.42
N LYS A 719 13.95 41.91 74.50
CA LYS A 719 14.70 43.14 74.81
C LYS A 719 13.87 44.11 75.67
N ARG A 720 12.57 44.27 75.40
CA ARG A 720 11.66 45.08 76.23
C ARG A 720 11.51 44.54 77.65
N HIS A 721 11.60 43.22 77.83
CA HIS A 721 11.58 42.60 79.16
C HIS A 721 12.87 42.82 79.98
N LYS A 722 13.99 43.20 79.34
CA LYS A 722 15.25 43.54 80.02
C LYS A 722 15.38 45.02 80.43
N GLU A 723 14.49 45.89 79.96
CA GLU A 723 14.48 47.32 80.33
C GLU A 723 13.44 47.65 81.43
N LEU A 724 12.78 46.63 82.00
CA LEU A 724 11.74 46.75 83.02
C LEU A 724 12.06 46.00 84.33
N TYR A 725 13.35 45.69 84.57
CA TYR A 725 13.86 45.18 85.85
C TYR A 725 15.07 45.99 86.32
#